data_AF-A0A554K804-F1
#
_entry.id   AF-A0A554K804-F1
#
_cell.length_a   1.000
_cell.length_b   1.000
_cell.length_c   1.000
_cell.angle_alpha   90.00
_cell.angle_beta   90.00
_cell.angle_gamma   90.00
#
_symmetry.space_group_name_H-M   'P 1'
#
loop_
_entity.id
_entity.type
_entity.pdbx_description
1 polymer ?
#
loop_
_entity_poly.entity_id
_entity_poly.type
_entity_poly.pdbx_seq_one_letter_code
_entity_poly.pdbx_strand_id
1 'polypeptide(L)'
;MNVPENKLSTNENDGLSVARPGQIPKAKNTNKIVLGVGVAFLIVIPLWIWLIAPQLTKLPSDFSYKADVFSLDNFYDEAKQQFGGEKQSVTKFSYEATEQKQGNLIIKNVFDVRTVTGDKIFAVERLYGIDPKTGKHVAGFGDHDRDGYLFTPRNLKKGQPFTYWHINYDGPAHMAFVGEENLFGLPVYRYETHYEGVKIDQTANLGFLPGVGKTRGVELEPYLQLWIEPVSGHLVKYKDDTIAYYYDLKTGQKLNPWNHFGNTYTRDSLLKQVGLAKSEKLQLTLVEIVVPAFLALLALALVIFKYRRKTAVIVFILGLLGLGAFMFTRFYAPTGTETIKIGIARWVENPLHERNIEGFKDALKNAGFVEGQNVVYIMPPASNVDAQKHKQLVQSLVDQKVQLIYSLTTPGTLVAKSTTTKIPIVFSIVTYPVETGVINSLQNSRNNLVGTRNWVPVEEQLAVFLELAPTVKSIGFVHRKDEPNSTIQFNEMKRVAATRGIVVIEIAPSRLEEITTLLEASRAQIDSIYSACDTLIQAEQGEDTVITFAKKYKLPDFACIETGIRKGSLVGTVADFAEIGKLAGEKAALILQGATPQSLETNTVARPFIYINETTARALGITIPQTLLTRAKEIIK
;
A
#
# COMPACT_ATOMS: atom_id res chain seq x y z
N MET A 1 107.45 20.44 21.45
CA MET A 1 108.67 19.72 21.90
C MET A 1 108.28 18.92 23.14
N ASN A 2 108.54 17.63 23.33
CA ASN A 2 109.06 16.51 22.56
C ASN A 2 108.67 15.27 23.40
N VAL A 3 108.01 14.28 22.78
CA VAL A 3 108.16 12.79 22.84
C VAL A 3 108.99 12.23 24.03
N PRO A 4 108.69 11.06 24.70
CA PRO A 4 108.19 9.76 24.15
C PRO A 4 107.11 9.04 25.03
N GLU A 5 106.34 8.03 24.59
CA GLU A 5 106.64 6.73 23.95
C GLU A 5 107.29 5.70 24.93
N ASN A 6 106.54 4.71 25.44
CA ASN A 6 106.78 3.28 25.14
C ASN A 6 105.90 2.29 25.94
N LYS A 7 105.27 1.42 25.16
CA LYS A 7 105.15 -0.05 25.25
C LYS A 7 105.20 -0.72 26.64
N LEU A 8 104.19 -1.55 26.90
CA LEU A 8 104.39 -3.01 26.99
C LEU A 8 103.09 -3.79 26.77
N SER A 9 103.20 -4.78 25.91
CA SER A 9 102.21 -5.78 25.53
C SER A 9 101.96 -6.79 26.64
N THR A 10 100.75 -7.35 26.71
CA THR A 10 100.53 -8.81 26.61
C THR A 10 99.04 -9.11 26.42
N ASN A 11 98.77 -9.87 25.35
CA ASN A 11 97.74 -10.90 25.15
C ASN A 11 96.38 -10.75 25.86
N GLU A 12 95.30 -10.68 25.09
CA GLU A 12 94.59 -11.91 24.70
C GLU A 12 93.50 -11.65 23.65
N ASN A 13 93.45 -12.59 22.71
CA ASN A 13 92.31 -13.07 21.95
C ASN A 13 91.78 -12.29 20.73
N ASP A 14 92.28 -12.81 19.61
CA ASP A 14 91.53 -13.37 18.49
C ASP A 14 90.98 -12.44 17.43
N GLY A 15 91.66 -12.52 16.29
CA GLY A 15 91.28 -11.89 15.05
C GLY A 15 90.29 -12.68 14.21
N LEU A 16 89.74 -11.97 13.22
CA LEU A 16 89.39 -12.38 11.86
C LEU A 16 88.61 -11.19 11.28
N SER A 17 89.26 -10.33 10.50
CA SER A 17 89.31 -10.44 9.03
C SER A 17 87.93 -10.20 8.38
N VAL A 18 87.75 -8.93 7.99
CA VAL A 18 86.99 -8.41 6.84
C VAL A 18 85.96 -9.36 6.21
N ALA A 19 84.67 -9.09 6.48
CA ALA A 19 83.57 -9.55 5.64
C ALA A 19 82.51 -8.44 5.44
N ARG A 20 82.41 -8.03 4.16
CA ARG A 20 81.35 -7.36 3.39
C ARG A 20 80.08 -6.84 4.11
N PRO A 21 79.56 -5.66 3.73
CA PRO A 21 78.29 -5.15 4.23
C PRO A 21 77.17 -6.14 3.92
N GLY A 22 76.52 -6.63 4.99
CA GLY A 22 75.37 -7.51 4.92
C GLY A 22 74.29 -6.91 4.02
N GLN A 23 73.92 -7.67 3.00
CA GLN A 23 72.70 -7.46 2.23
C GLN A 23 71.53 -7.43 3.20
N ILE A 24 70.82 -6.30 3.27
CA ILE A 24 69.41 -6.30 3.68
C ILE A 24 68.73 -7.34 2.77
N PRO A 25 67.99 -8.34 3.28
CA PRO A 25 67.30 -9.29 2.43
C PRO A 25 66.37 -8.50 1.51
N LYS A 26 66.70 -8.44 0.22
CA LYS A 26 65.82 -7.85 -0.80
C LYS A 26 64.46 -8.52 -0.65
N ALA A 27 63.41 -7.71 -0.62
CA ALA A 27 61.99 -8.07 -0.56
C ALA A 27 61.50 -8.91 -1.76
N LYS A 28 62.17 -10.03 -2.06
CA LYS A 28 61.90 -10.91 -3.20
C LYS A 28 60.68 -11.79 -2.94
N ASN A 29 60.41 -12.15 -1.67
CA ASN A 29 59.24 -12.97 -1.31
C ASN A 29 57.94 -12.17 -1.23
N THR A 30 57.99 -10.90 -0.86
CA THR A 30 56.79 -10.08 -0.64
C THR A 30 56.10 -9.70 -1.95
N ASN A 31 56.86 -9.50 -3.04
CA ASN A 31 56.29 -9.28 -4.37
C ASN A 31 55.58 -10.53 -4.94
N LYS A 32 56.05 -11.73 -4.55
CA LYS A 32 55.34 -12.98 -4.86
C LYS A 32 54.04 -13.10 -4.07
N ILE A 33 54.01 -12.63 -2.82
CA ILE A 33 52.80 -12.63 -1.98
C ILE A 33 51.75 -11.66 -2.54
N VAL A 34 52.10 -10.42 -2.89
CA VAL A 34 51.13 -9.44 -3.46
C VAL A 34 50.59 -9.92 -4.82
N LEU A 35 51.46 -10.50 -5.65
CA LEU A 35 51.03 -11.13 -6.90
C LEU A 35 50.13 -12.35 -6.63
N GLY A 36 50.48 -13.17 -5.64
CA GLY A 36 49.68 -14.32 -5.20
C GLY A 36 48.30 -13.92 -4.67
N VAL A 37 48.20 -12.81 -3.94
CA VAL A 37 46.93 -12.25 -3.45
C VAL A 37 46.09 -11.69 -4.60
N GLY A 38 46.71 -10.94 -5.53
CA GLY A 38 46.02 -10.47 -6.73
C GLY A 38 45.49 -11.62 -7.61
N VAL A 39 46.28 -12.68 -7.77
CA VAL A 39 45.87 -13.93 -8.45
C VAL A 39 44.79 -14.67 -7.65
N ALA A 40 44.85 -14.66 -6.31
CA ALA A 40 43.80 -15.24 -5.47
C ALA A 40 42.45 -14.52 -5.66
N PHE A 41 42.43 -13.19 -5.83
CA PHE A 41 41.19 -12.48 -6.16
C PHE A 41 40.60 -12.86 -7.52
N LEU A 42 41.44 -13.20 -8.50
CA LEU A 42 40.97 -13.76 -9.78
C LEU A 42 40.29 -15.13 -9.61
N ILE A 43 40.56 -15.85 -8.52
CA ILE A 43 39.88 -17.10 -8.14
C ILE A 43 38.61 -16.81 -7.31
N VAL A 44 38.65 -15.79 -6.44
CA VAL A 44 37.50 -15.38 -5.61
C VAL A 44 36.35 -14.84 -6.45
N ILE A 45 36.62 -14.13 -7.56
CA ILE A 45 35.55 -13.60 -8.42
C ILE A 45 34.66 -14.72 -9.00
N PRO A 46 35.20 -15.78 -9.64
CA PRO A 46 34.42 -16.96 -10.00
C PRO A 46 33.70 -17.58 -8.80
N LEU A 47 34.36 -17.77 -7.66
CA LEU A 47 33.70 -18.34 -6.48
C LEU A 47 32.51 -17.47 -6.00
N TRP A 48 32.65 -16.15 -6.05
CA TRP A 48 31.57 -15.23 -5.71
C TRP A 48 30.40 -15.37 -6.68
N ILE A 49 30.68 -15.29 -7.99
CA ILE A 49 29.65 -15.35 -9.05
C ILE A 49 28.92 -16.70 -9.03
N TRP A 50 29.64 -17.81 -8.87
CA TRP A 50 29.09 -19.15 -9.05
C TRP A 50 28.57 -19.79 -7.75
N LEU A 51 29.11 -19.43 -6.58
CA LEU A 51 28.76 -20.07 -5.30
C LEU A 51 28.06 -19.12 -4.32
N ILE A 52 28.51 -17.87 -4.20
CA ILE A 52 28.04 -16.96 -3.14
C ILE A 52 26.83 -16.14 -3.59
N ALA A 53 26.94 -15.43 -4.71
CA ALA A 53 25.88 -14.56 -5.22
C ALA A 53 24.54 -15.29 -5.37
N PRO A 54 24.46 -16.50 -5.98
CA PRO A 54 23.19 -17.22 -6.09
C PRO A 54 22.56 -17.62 -4.76
N GLN A 55 23.33 -17.69 -3.67
CA GLN A 55 22.81 -18.01 -2.33
C GLN A 55 22.30 -16.77 -1.59
N LEU A 56 22.85 -15.60 -1.89
CA LEU A 56 22.41 -14.31 -1.34
C LEU A 56 21.19 -13.75 -2.07
N THR A 57 20.95 -14.19 -3.31
CA THR A 57 19.88 -13.67 -4.16
C THR A 57 18.72 -14.64 -4.34
N LYS A 58 18.84 -15.90 -3.93
CA LYS A 58 17.71 -16.85 -3.96
C LYS A 58 16.56 -16.40 -3.06
N LEU A 59 15.35 -16.87 -3.36
CA LEU A 59 14.21 -16.74 -2.45
C LEU A 59 14.53 -17.39 -1.10
N PRO A 60 14.29 -16.69 0.02
CA PRO A 60 14.59 -17.23 1.33
C PRO A 60 13.58 -18.32 1.72
N SER A 61 13.97 -19.18 2.66
CA SER A 61 13.14 -20.32 3.09
C SER A 61 11.87 -19.91 3.83
N ASP A 62 11.84 -18.69 4.37
CA ASP A 62 10.70 -18.05 5.05
C ASP A 62 9.99 -17.02 4.14
N PHE A 63 10.16 -17.12 2.82
CA PHE A 63 9.54 -16.22 1.87
C PHE A 63 8.02 -16.14 2.07
N SER A 64 7.50 -14.92 2.24
CA SER A 64 6.07 -14.65 2.29
C SER A 64 5.73 -13.43 1.45
N TYR A 65 4.60 -13.51 0.76
CA TYR A 65 4.11 -12.49 -0.14
C TYR A 65 2.60 -12.35 0.03
N LYS A 66 2.11 -11.09 0.02
CA LYS A 66 0.67 -10.79 0.05
C LYS A 66 0.37 -9.58 -0.82
N ALA A 67 -0.67 -9.69 -1.64
CA ALA A 67 -1.24 -8.57 -2.37
C ALA A 67 -2.76 -8.65 -2.39
N ASP A 68 -3.39 -7.48 -2.33
CA ASP A 68 -4.82 -7.33 -2.55
C ASP A 68 -5.07 -7.08 -4.03
N VAL A 69 -6.06 -7.80 -4.56
CA VAL A 69 -6.48 -7.78 -5.95
C VAL A 69 -7.88 -7.19 -6.01
N PHE A 70 -8.04 -6.22 -6.91
CA PHE A 70 -9.32 -5.69 -7.31
C PHE A 70 -9.88 -6.55 -8.43
N SER A 71 -11.11 -7.02 -8.25
CA SER A 71 -11.81 -7.90 -9.17
C SER A 71 -13.15 -7.27 -9.59
N LEU A 72 -13.42 -7.28 -10.89
CA LEU A 72 -14.72 -6.94 -11.47
C LEU A 72 -15.31 -8.21 -12.07
N ASP A 73 -16.52 -8.56 -11.67
CA ASP A 73 -17.28 -9.68 -12.21
C ASP A 73 -18.52 -9.16 -12.94
N ASN A 74 -18.74 -9.59 -14.17
CA ASN A 74 -19.90 -9.24 -14.96
C ASN A 74 -20.64 -10.52 -15.36
N PHE A 75 -21.63 -10.89 -14.55
CA PHE A 75 -22.37 -12.13 -14.77
C PHE A 75 -23.36 -12.00 -15.93
N TYR A 76 -23.45 -13.04 -16.74
CA TYR A 76 -24.34 -13.10 -17.89
C TYR A 76 -25.74 -13.59 -17.48
N ASP A 77 -26.77 -12.83 -17.83
CA ASP A 77 -28.18 -13.18 -17.63
C ASP A 77 -28.65 -13.99 -18.86
N GLU A 78 -28.70 -15.33 -18.74
CA GLU A 78 -29.10 -16.23 -19.84
C GLU A 78 -30.52 -15.92 -20.36
N ALA A 79 -31.43 -15.43 -19.50
CA ALA A 79 -32.81 -15.14 -19.88
C ALA A 79 -32.92 -13.83 -20.69
N LYS A 80 -32.08 -12.84 -20.37
CA LYS A 80 -32.03 -11.56 -21.10
C LYS A 80 -30.98 -11.53 -22.21
N GLN A 81 -30.18 -12.57 -22.34
CA GLN A 81 -29.06 -12.68 -23.29
C GLN A 81 -28.08 -11.51 -23.25
N GLN A 82 -27.84 -10.96 -22.05
CA GLN A 82 -26.93 -9.84 -21.87
C GLN A 82 -26.24 -9.90 -20.51
N PHE A 83 -25.12 -9.20 -20.41
CA PHE A 83 -24.41 -9.00 -19.16
C PHE A 83 -25.20 -8.09 -18.20
N GLY A 84 -25.25 -8.48 -16.92
CA GLY A 84 -26.05 -7.81 -15.89
C GLY A 84 -25.43 -6.54 -15.28
N GLY A 85 -24.19 -6.22 -15.66
CA GLY A 85 -23.41 -5.10 -15.13
C GLY A 85 -22.32 -5.57 -14.16
N GLU A 86 -21.23 -4.81 -14.11
CA GLU A 86 -20.05 -5.12 -13.30
C GLU A 86 -20.38 -5.05 -11.79
N LYS A 87 -19.94 -6.07 -11.07
CA LYS A 87 -19.98 -6.16 -9.61
C LYS A 87 -18.56 -6.30 -9.11
N GLN A 88 -18.26 -5.61 -8.01
CA GLN A 88 -16.94 -5.68 -7.41
C GLN A 88 -16.81 -6.90 -6.51
N SER A 89 -15.62 -7.49 -6.46
CA SER A 89 -15.21 -8.49 -5.48
C SER A 89 -13.79 -8.16 -5.00
N VAL A 90 -13.46 -8.62 -3.79
CA VAL A 90 -12.13 -8.38 -3.19
C VAL A 90 -11.44 -9.72 -3.06
N THR A 91 -10.26 -9.81 -3.66
CA THR A 91 -9.48 -11.04 -3.66
C THR A 91 -8.20 -10.82 -2.89
N LYS A 92 -7.95 -11.69 -1.89
CA LYS A 92 -6.67 -11.74 -1.19
C LYS A 92 -5.83 -12.86 -1.77
N PHE A 93 -4.60 -12.51 -2.10
CA PHE A 93 -3.64 -13.41 -2.70
C PHE A 93 -2.37 -13.46 -1.85
N SER A 94 -1.88 -14.67 -1.60
CA SER A 94 -0.62 -14.87 -0.88
C SER A 94 0.21 -16.02 -1.40
N TYR A 95 1.53 -15.88 -1.24
CA TYR A 95 2.48 -16.99 -1.29
C TYR A 95 3.20 -17.12 0.03
N GLU A 96 3.48 -18.35 0.43
CA GLU A 96 4.27 -18.66 1.61
C GLU A 96 5.14 -19.88 1.35
N ALA A 97 6.44 -19.77 1.60
CA ALA A 97 7.32 -20.93 1.62
C ALA A 97 6.99 -21.77 2.86
N THR A 98 6.54 -22.99 2.63
CA THR A 98 6.09 -23.90 3.70
C THR A 98 7.14 -24.95 4.04
N GLU A 99 7.95 -25.34 3.07
CA GLU A 99 8.94 -26.39 3.23
C GLU A 99 10.09 -26.22 2.23
N GLN A 100 11.27 -26.72 2.60
CA GLN A 100 12.42 -26.84 1.71
C GLN A 100 12.83 -28.31 1.57
N LYS A 101 12.85 -28.83 0.34
CA LYS A 101 13.26 -30.21 0.01
C LYS A 101 14.31 -30.22 -1.07
N GLN A 102 15.44 -30.90 -0.82
CA GLN A 102 16.52 -31.09 -1.81
C GLN A 102 16.99 -29.78 -2.48
N GLY A 103 16.93 -28.66 -1.73
CA GLY A 103 17.30 -27.33 -2.23
C GLY A 103 16.17 -26.54 -2.90
N ASN A 104 15.01 -27.14 -3.15
CA ASN A 104 13.82 -26.53 -3.74
C ASN A 104 12.83 -26.06 -2.65
N LEU A 105 12.00 -25.07 -2.96
CA LEU A 105 10.95 -24.58 -2.07
C LEU A 105 9.58 -25.11 -2.48
N ILE A 106 8.76 -25.45 -1.48
CA ILE A 106 7.32 -25.68 -1.65
C ILE A 106 6.60 -24.39 -1.25
N ILE A 107 6.02 -23.72 -2.23
CA ILE A 107 5.28 -22.49 -2.08
C ILE A 107 3.79 -22.81 -1.99
N LYS A 108 3.19 -22.52 -0.85
CA LYS A 108 1.75 -22.54 -0.67
C LYS A 108 1.18 -21.24 -1.21
N ASN A 109 0.26 -21.37 -2.14
CA ASN A 109 -0.54 -20.27 -2.63
C ASN A 109 -1.94 -20.34 -2.04
N VAL A 110 -2.45 -19.19 -1.61
CA VAL A 110 -3.85 -19.05 -1.24
C VAL A 110 -4.45 -17.92 -2.06
N PHE A 111 -5.56 -18.23 -2.74
CA PHE A 111 -6.39 -17.30 -3.47
C PHE A 111 -7.77 -17.30 -2.81
N ASP A 112 -8.05 -16.29 -1.97
CA ASP A 112 -9.28 -16.17 -1.19
C ASP A 112 -10.14 -15.05 -1.76
N VAL A 113 -11.23 -15.42 -2.43
CA VAL A 113 -12.16 -14.50 -3.06
C VAL A 113 -13.33 -14.28 -2.13
N ARG A 114 -13.58 -13.00 -1.83
CA ARG A 114 -14.67 -12.58 -0.96
C ARG A 114 -15.55 -11.57 -1.66
N THR A 115 -16.80 -11.52 -1.26
CA THR A 115 -17.69 -10.42 -1.64
C THR A 115 -17.08 -9.11 -1.16
N VAL A 116 -17.54 -7.98 -1.70
CA VAL A 116 -17.20 -6.68 -1.11
C VAL A 116 -17.58 -6.66 0.36
N THR A 117 -18.62 -7.41 0.79
CA THR A 117 -19.09 -7.60 2.17
C THR A 117 -18.23 -8.53 3.06
N GLY A 118 -17.20 -9.17 2.50
CA GLY A 118 -16.24 -10.00 3.25
C GLY A 118 -16.68 -11.45 3.43
N ASP A 119 -17.86 -11.80 2.92
CA ASP A 119 -18.36 -13.16 2.87
C ASP A 119 -17.50 -13.97 1.88
N LYS A 120 -17.13 -15.18 2.28
CA LYS A 120 -16.31 -16.06 1.45
C LYS A 120 -17.14 -16.49 0.23
N ILE A 121 -16.64 -16.20 -0.97
CA ILE A 121 -17.20 -16.72 -2.22
C ILE A 121 -16.57 -18.08 -2.48
N PHE A 122 -15.25 -18.12 -2.62
CA PHE A 122 -14.47 -19.35 -2.70
C PHE A 122 -13.02 -19.10 -2.31
N ALA A 123 -12.29 -20.17 -1.98
CA ALA A 123 -10.84 -20.09 -1.85
C ALA A 123 -10.19 -21.31 -2.48
N VAL A 124 -9.09 -21.09 -3.17
CA VAL A 124 -8.25 -22.14 -3.74
C VAL A 124 -6.90 -22.11 -3.04
N GLU A 125 -6.42 -23.29 -2.68
CA GLU A 125 -5.09 -23.51 -2.15
C GLU A 125 -4.33 -24.47 -3.06
N ARG A 126 -3.07 -24.16 -3.36
CA ARG A 126 -2.20 -25.00 -4.17
C ARG A 126 -0.77 -24.99 -3.65
N LEU A 127 -0.04 -26.06 -3.95
CA LEU A 127 1.35 -26.24 -3.55
C LEU A 127 2.25 -26.31 -4.78
N TYR A 128 3.18 -25.36 -4.91
CA TYR A 128 4.08 -25.29 -6.05
C TYR A 128 5.51 -25.62 -5.63
N GLY A 129 6.13 -26.59 -6.29
CA GLY A 129 7.57 -26.80 -6.18
C GLY A 129 8.35 -25.87 -7.11
N ILE A 130 9.31 -25.11 -6.56
CA ILE A 130 10.17 -24.22 -7.36
C ILE A 130 11.65 -24.29 -6.97
N ASP A 131 12.51 -23.94 -7.94
CA ASP A 131 13.90 -23.60 -7.67
C ASP A 131 13.95 -22.15 -7.13
N PRO A 132 14.40 -21.93 -5.88
CA PRO A 132 14.42 -20.60 -5.27
C PRO A 132 15.36 -19.61 -5.96
N LYS A 133 16.32 -20.07 -6.78
CA LYS A 133 17.23 -19.19 -7.51
C LYS A 133 16.59 -18.60 -8.76
N THR A 134 15.74 -19.39 -9.42
CA THR A 134 15.20 -19.05 -10.74
C THR A 134 13.70 -18.74 -10.73
N GLY A 135 12.97 -19.19 -9.72
CA GLY A 135 11.50 -19.10 -9.66
C GLY A 135 10.79 -20.10 -10.58
N LYS A 136 11.54 -20.99 -11.24
CA LYS A 136 11.03 -22.00 -12.17
C LYS A 136 10.45 -23.19 -11.41
N HIS A 137 9.39 -23.79 -11.94
CA HIS A 137 8.86 -25.05 -11.44
C HIS A 137 9.88 -26.20 -11.54
N VAL A 138 9.80 -27.13 -10.58
CA VAL A 138 10.64 -28.33 -10.53
C VAL A 138 9.74 -29.55 -10.48
N ALA A 139 9.90 -30.46 -11.45
CA ALA A 139 9.16 -31.70 -11.51
C ALA A 139 9.41 -32.58 -10.26
N GLY A 140 8.36 -33.23 -9.76
CA GLY A 140 8.35 -34.03 -8.54
C GLY A 140 8.15 -33.24 -7.24
N PHE A 141 7.91 -31.93 -7.30
CA PHE A 141 7.71 -31.07 -6.12
C PHE A 141 6.41 -30.27 -6.23
N GLY A 142 5.68 -30.15 -5.10
CA GLY A 142 4.36 -29.52 -5.06
C GLY A 142 3.23 -30.56 -5.09
N ASP A 143 2.04 -30.13 -5.49
CA ASP A 143 0.87 -31.00 -5.65
C ASP A 143 0.85 -31.74 -7.01
N HIS A 144 1.32 -31.11 -8.09
CA HIS A 144 1.61 -31.75 -9.39
C HIS A 144 2.66 -31.01 -10.22
N ASP A 145 3.14 -31.69 -11.26
CA ASP A 145 4.16 -31.17 -12.17
C ASP A 145 3.63 -30.05 -13.07
N ARG A 146 4.45 -29.02 -13.24
CA ARG A 146 4.15 -27.80 -14.00
C ARG A 146 5.36 -27.36 -14.78
N ASP A 147 5.11 -26.74 -15.93
CA ASP A 147 6.16 -26.19 -16.78
C ASP A 147 6.24 -24.67 -16.65
N GLY A 148 7.44 -24.13 -16.85
CA GLY A 148 7.67 -22.69 -16.80
C GLY A 148 7.89 -22.13 -15.40
N TYR A 149 7.48 -20.88 -15.20
CA TYR A 149 7.84 -20.06 -14.04
C TYR A 149 6.65 -19.74 -13.15
N LEU A 150 6.79 -19.96 -11.84
CA LEU A 150 5.85 -19.39 -10.85
C LEU A 150 6.14 -17.92 -10.59
N PHE A 151 7.44 -17.58 -10.51
CA PHE A 151 7.93 -16.22 -10.40
C PHE A 151 8.68 -15.86 -11.68
N THR A 152 8.34 -14.71 -12.25
CA THR A 152 8.86 -14.29 -13.54
C THR A 152 10.39 -14.25 -13.58
N PRO A 153 11.02 -14.60 -14.72
CA PRO A 153 12.46 -14.80 -14.80
C PRO A 153 13.23 -13.50 -14.56
N ARG A 154 14.41 -13.63 -13.93
CA ARG A 154 15.38 -12.54 -13.72
C ARG A 154 16.17 -12.26 -14.98
N ASN A 155 16.77 -11.07 -15.04
CA ASN A 155 17.67 -10.65 -16.13
C ASN A 155 17.04 -10.85 -17.52
N LEU A 156 15.76 -10.51 -17.64
CA LEU A 156 14.99 -10.60 -18.87
C LEU A 156 15.62 -9.72 -19.94
N LYS A 157 15.93 -10.33 -21.09
CA LYS A 157 16.34 -9.58 -22.27
C LYS A 157 15.11 -9.05 -22.99
N LYS A 158 15.22 -7.83 -23.53
CA LYS A 158 14.16 -7.24 -24.35
C LYS A 158 13.75 -8.21 -25.46
N GLY A 159 12.43 -8.45 -25.60
CA GLY A 159 11.88 -9.37 -26.60
C GLY A 159 11.94 -10.85 -26.24
N GLN A 160 12.56 -11.25 -25.13
CA GLN A 160 12.66 -12.65 -24.73
C GLN A 160 11.30 -13.18 -24.22
N PRO A 161 10.69 -14.18 -24.89
CA PRO A 161 9.47 -14.82 -24.40
C PRO A 161 9.79 -15.80 -23.27
N PHE A 162 8.78 -16.12 -22.46
CA PHE A 162 8.87 -17.14 -21.42
C PHE A 162 7.49 -17.73 -21.12
N THR A 163 7.45 -18.88 -20.44
CA THR A 163 6.18 -19.49 -20.00
C THR A 163 5.99 -19.20 -18.52
N TYR A 164 4.91 -18.48 -18.19
CA TYR A 164 4.46 -18.20 -16.83
C TYR A 164 3.38 -19.20 -16.45
N TRP A 165 3.37 -19.74 -15.24
CA TRP A 165 2.26 -20.57 -14.78
C TRP A 165 1.22 -19.70 -14.08
N HIS A 166 0.05 -19.51 -14.69
CA HIS A 166 -0.98 -18.66 -14.12
C HIS A 166 -1.76 -19.39 -13.03
N ILE A 167 -1.63 -18.92 -11.80
CA ILE A 167 -2.22 -19.56 -10.63
C ILE A 167 -3.75 -19.59 -10.62
N ASN A 168 -4.46 -18.65 -11.24
CA ASN A 168 -5.93 -18.74 -11.23
C ASN A 168 -6.42 -19.88 -12.14
N TYR A 169 -5.68 -20.16 -13.21
CA TYR A 169 -6.07 -21.08 -14.27
C TYR A 169 -5.43 -22.46 -14.14
N ASP A 170 -4.41 -22.57 -13.29
CA ASP A 170 -3.54 -23.75 -13.22
C ASP A 170 -3.00 -24.17 -14.59
N GLY A 171 -2.56 -23.18 -15.36
CA GLY A 171 -2.19 -23.41 -16.76
C GLY A 171 -0.96 -22.64 -17.19
N PRO A 172 -0.25 -23.14 -18.21
CA PRO A 172 0.87 -22.44 -18.81
C PRO A 172 0.37 -21.26 -19.65
N ALA A 173 0.96 -20.10 -19.39
CA ALA A 173 0.73 -18.84 -20.08
C ALA A 173 2.00 -18.48 -20.88
N HIS A 174 1.95 -18.59 -22.20
CA HIS A 174 3.08 -18.28 -23.07
C HIS A 174 3.16 -16.77 -23.29
N MET A 175 4.03 -16.11 -22.53
CA MET A 175 4.14 -14.66 -22.47
C MET A 175 4.93 -14.10 -23.66
N ALA A 176 4.27 -13.30 -24.49
CA ALA A 176 4.86 -12.55 -25.59
C ALA A 176 5.24 -11.14 -25.13
N PHE A 177 6.43 -10.68 -25.52
CA PHE A 177 6.88 -9.32 -25.21
C PHE A 177 6.13 -8.29 -26.07
N VAL A 178 5.69 -7.21 -25.45
CA VAL A 178 4.91 -6.16 -26.14
C VAL A 178 5.64 -4.85 -26.19
N GLY A 179 6.27 -4.43 -25.09
CA GLY A 179 6.94 -3.15 -25.04
C GLY A 179 7.54 -2.80 -23.69
N GLU A 180 8.07 -1.58 -23.61
CA GLU A 180 8.62 -1.01 -22.38
C GLU A 180 7.71 0.10 -21.88
N GLU A 181 7.52 0.15 -20.56
CA GLU A 181 6.72 1.18 -19.90
C GLU A 181 7.45 1.69 -18.67
N ASN A 182 7.00 2.83 -18.14
CA ASN A 182 7.52 3.38 -16.90
C ASN A 182 6.38 3.48 -15.88
N LEU A 183 6.47 2.70 -14.81
CA LEU A 183 5.51 2.71 -13.70
C LEU A 183 6.15 3.39 -12.50
N PHE A 184 5.74 4.62 -12.19
CA PHE A 184 6.20 5.37 -11.01
C PHE A 184 7.74 5.48 -10.92
N GLY A 185 8.38 5.80 -12.05
CA GLY A 185 9.84 5.92 -12.17
C GLY A 185 10.57 4.58 -12.29
N LEU A 186 9.86 3.45 -12.38
CA LEU A 186 10.43 2.12 -12.59
C LEU A 186 10.24 1.68 -14.04
N PRO A 187 11.31 1.49 -14.82
CA PRO A 187 11.23 0.85 -16.14
C PRO A 187 10.80 -0.60 -16.00
N VAL A 188 9.79 -1.00 -16.78
CA VAL A 188 9.23 -2.35 -16.79
C VAL A 188 9.00 -2.83 -18.22
N TYR A 189 9.04 -4.15 -18.41
CA TYR A 189 8.67 -4.81 -19.65
C TYR A 189 7.22 -5.28 -19.56
N ARG A 190 6.40 -4.90 -20.53
CA ARG A 190 5.04 -5.40 -20.67
C ARG A 190 5.03 -6.65 -21.54
N TYR A 191 4.37 -7.68 -21.03
CA TYR A 191 4.12 -8.94 -21.68
C TYR A 191 2.62 -9.20 -21.74
N GLU A 192 2.17 -9.95 -22.74
CA GLU A 192 0.79 -10.40 -22.82
C GLU A 192 0.69 -11.83 -23.36
N THR A 193 -0.45 -12.47 -23.13
CA THR A 193 -0.77 -13.77 -23.70
C THR A 193 -2.28 -13.92 -23.82
N HIS A 194 -2.70 -14.55 -24.91
CA HIS A 194 -4.06 -15.04 -25.12
C HIS A 194 -3.98 -16.56 -25.08
N TYR A 195 -4.88 -17.20 -24.34
CA TYR A 195 -4.96 -18.66 -24.31
C TYR A 195 -5.67 -19.21 -25.56
N GLU A 196 -5.14 -18.88 -26.75
CA GLU A 196 -5.69 -19.36 -28.00
C GLU A 196 -5.44 -20.88 -28.13
N GLY A 197 -6.52 -21.65 -28.30
CA GLY A 197 -6.46 -23.11 -28.52
C GLY A 197 -6.15 -23.96 -27.28
N VAL A 198 -6.09 -23.36 -26.08
CA VAL A 198 -5.91 -24.08 -24.81
C VAL A 198 -7.23 -24.09 -24.05
N LYS A 199 -7.88 -25.26 -23.99
CA LYS A 199 -9.11 -25.42 -23.20
C LYS A 199 -8.78 -25.40 -21.70
N ILE A 200 -9.09 -24.29 -21.03
CA ILE A 200 -8.97 -24.17 -19.57
C ILE A 200 -10.30 -24.58 -18.94
N ASP A 201 -10.41 -25.85 -18.58
CA ASP A 201 -11.61 -26.40 -17.98
C ASP A 201 -11.66 -26.15 -16.45
N GLN A 202 -12.70 -25.45 -15.99
CA GLN A 202 -12.95 -25.16 -14.58
C GLN A 202 -14.19 -25.88 -14.03
N THR A 203 -14.72 -26.87 -14.77
CA THR A 203 -15.95 -27.59 -14.41
C THR A 203 -15.89 -28.19 -13.01
N ALA A 204 -14.76 -28.78 -12.62
CA ALA A 204 -14.59 -29.37 -11.29
C ALA A 204 -14.63 -28.31 -10.17
N ASN A 205 -14.02 -27.14 -10.40
CA ASN A 205 -13.94 -26.05 -9.42
C ASN A 205 -15.26 -25.25 -9.32
N LEU A 206 -16.05 -25.24 -10.39
CA LEU A 206 -17.29 -24.47 -10.50
C LEU A 206 -18.55 -25.35 -10.51
N GLY A 207 -18.46 -26.58 -10.00
CA GLY A 207 -19.59 -27.52 -9.94
C GLY A 207 -20.77 -27.07 -9.08
N PHE A 208 -20.62 -26.01 -8.29
CA PHE A 208 -21.71 -25.37 -7.55
C PHE A 208 -22.65 -24.56 -8.46
N LEU A 209 -22.21 -24.20 -9.67
CA LEU A 209 -23.04 -23.47 -10.63
C LEU A 209 -24.15 -24.37 -11.20
N PRO A 210 -25.34 -23.83 -11.51
CA PRO A 210 -26.47 -24.62 -11.99
C PRO A 210 -26.11 -25.44 -13.24
N GLY A 211 -26.31 -26.77 -13.20
CA GLY A 211 -26.07 -27.67 -14.34
C GLY A 211 -24.61 -28.00 -14.66
N VAL A 212 -23.64 -27.33 -14.01
CA VAL A 212 -22.21 -27.59 -14.21
C VAL A 212 -21.83 -28.96 -13.64
N GLY A 213 -21.09 -29.75 -14.42
CA GLY A 213 -20.71 -31.13 -14.09
C GLY A 213 -21.81 -32.17 -14.33
N LYS A 214 -23.01 -31.76 -14.77
CA LYS A 214 -24.12 -32.68 -15.11
C LYS A 214 -24.45 -32.63 -16.60
N THR A 215 -24.75 -31.43 -17.10
CA THR A 215 -25.15 -31.21 -18.50
C THR A 215 -24.19 -30.28 -19.23
N ARG A 216 -23.55 -29.36 -18.50
CA ARG A 216 -22.60 -28.40 -19.04
C ARG A 216 -21.30 -28.37 -18.23
N GLY A 217 -20.22 -27.96 -18.88
CA GLY A 217 -18.95 -27.62 -18.23
C GLY A 217 -18.68 -26.13 -18.33
N VAL A 218 -17.60 -25.68 -17.70
CA VAL A 218 -17.11 -24.30 -17.76
C VAL A 218 -15.72 -24.27 -18.34
N GLU A 219 -15.52 -23.45 -19.36
CA GLU A 219 -14.24 -23.19 -20.01
C GLU A 219 -13.91 -21.70 -19.94
N LEU A 220 -12.64 -21.35 -19.78
CA LEU A 220 -12.17 -19.97 -19.73
C LEU A 220 -11.37 -19.59 -20.98
N GLU A 221 -11.49 -18.32 -21.38
CA GLU A 221 -10.64 -17.68 -22.38
C GLU A 221 -9.92 -16.46 -21.77
N PRO A 222 -8.76 -16.67 -21.12
CA PRO A 222 -8.04 -15.56 -20.51
C PRO A 222 -7.24 -14.71 -21.48
N TYR A 223 -7.24 -13.40 -21.21
CA TYR A 223 -6.24 -12.46 -21.70
C TYR A 223 -5.45 -11.89 -20.52
N LEU A 224 -4.17 -12.26 -20.46
CA LEU A 224 -3.29 -11.91 -19.36
C LEU A 224 -2.21 -10.93 -19.81
N GLN A 225 -1.98 -9.90 -19.01
CA GLN A 225 -0.91 -8.92 -19.21
C GLN A 225 -0.07 -8.78 -17.93
N LEU A 226 1.25 -8.82 -18.07
CA LEU A 226 2.22 -8.72 -16.97
C LEU A 226 3.18 -7.54 -17.22
N TRP A 227 3.50 -6.78 -16.17
CA TRP A 227 4.57 -5.77 -16.20
C TRP A 227 5.66 -6.17 -15.24
N ILE A 228 6.86 -6.38 -15.77
CA ILE A 228 7.95 -7.04 -15.05
C ILE A 228 9.16 -6.12 -15.02
N GLU A 229 9.76 -5.94 -13.85
CA GLU A 229 11.07 -5.27 -13.76
C GLU A 229 12.14 -6.21 -14.33
N PRO A 230 12.89 -5.78 -15.37
CA PRO A 230 13.70 -6.70 -16.17
C PRO A 230 14.91 -7.30 -15.45
N VAL A 231 15.46 -6.64 -14.42
CA VAL A 231 16.66 -7.15 -13.71
C VAL A 231 16.23 -8.17 -12.66
N SER A 232 15.32 -7.78 -11.76
CA SER A 232 14.84 -8.63 -10.68
C SER A 232 13.82 -9.66 -11.09
N GLY A 233 13.23 -9.51 -12.28
CA GLY A 233 12.11 -10.34 -12.69
C GLY A 233 10.89 -10.12 -11.80
N HIS A 234 10.79 -9.01 -11.06
CA HIS A 234 9.68 -8.79 -10.14
C HIS A 234 8.41 -8.41 -10.92
N LEU A 235 7.29 -9.07 -10.61
CA LEU A 235 5.98 -8.76 -11.19
C LEU A 235 5.41 -7.49 -10.54
N VAL A 236 5.49 -6.37 -11.25
CA VAL A 236 5.09 -5.05 -10.74
C VAL A 236 3.58 -4.83 -10.87
N LYS A 237 3.02 -5.22 -12.00
CA LYS A 237 1.58 -5.11 -12.30
C LYS A 237 1.14 -6.35 -13.04
N TYR A 238 -0.09 -6.77 -12.82
CA TYR A 238 -0.77 -7.68 -13.73
C TYR A 238 -2.17 -7.16 -14.04
N LYS A 239 -2.68 -7.54 -15.20
CA LYS A 239 -4.06 -7.37 -15.59
C LYS A 239 -4.53 -8.67 -16.22
N ASP A 240 -5.70 -9.10 -15.81
CA ASP A 240 -6.39 -10.29 -16.26
C ASP A 240 -7.76 -9.82 -16.76
N ASP A 241 -8.15 -10.28 -17.94
CA ASP A 241 -9.40 -9.94 -18.61
C ASP A 241 -9.92 -11.22 -19.27
N THR A 242 -10.88 -11.87 -18.64
CA THR A 242 -11.21 -13.27 -18.94
C THR A 242 -12.71 -13.45 -19.11
N ILE A 243 -13.08 -14.12 -20.21
CA ILE A 243 -14.47 -14.53 -20.43
C ILE A 243 -14.59 -16.01 -20.11
N ALA A 244 -15.61 -16.36 -19.35
CA ALA A 244 -15.92 -17.71 -18.96
C ALA A 244 -17.20 -18.18 -19.68
N TYR A 245 -17.10 -19.31 -20.38
CA TYR A 245 -18.18 -19.88 -21.18
C TYR A 245 -18.68 -21.18 -20.58
N TYR A 246 -19.99 -21.41 -20.69
CA TYR A 246 -20.50 -22.77 -20.61
C TYR A 246 -20.14 -23.52 -21.89
N TYR A 247 -19.97 -24.84 -21.78
CA TYR A 247 -19.92 -25.73 -22.94
C TYR A 247 -20.76 -26.99 -22.65
N ASP A 248 -21.34 -27.63 -23.66
CA ASP A 248 -22.11 -28.86 -23.49
C ASP A 248 -21.19 -30.06 -23.24
N LEU A 249 -21.44 -30.84 -22.19
CA LEU A 249 -20.56 -31.97 -21.82
C LEU A 249 -20.60 -33.13 -22.82
N LYS A 250 -21.68 -33.29 -23.58
CA LYS A 250 -21.84 -34.38 -24.56
C LYS A 250 -21.26 -34.02 -25.91
N THR A 251 -21.54 -32.81 -26.39
CA THR A 251 -21.14 -32.37 -27.74
C THR A 251 -19.82 -31.61 -27.74
N GLY A 252 -19.39 -31.09 -26.58
CA GLY A 252 -18.23 -30.20 -26.47
C GLY A 252 -18.47 -28.80 -27.04
N GLN A 253 -19.69 -28.50 -27.50
CA GLN A 253 -20.01 -27.22 -28.12
C GLN A 253 -20.02 -26.09 -27.09
N LYS A 254 -19.31 -25.00 -27.40
CA LYS A 254 -19.35 -23.77 -26.61
C LYS A 254 -20.76 -23.15 -26.64
N LEU A 255 -21.26 -22.78 -25.48
CA LEU A 255 -22.57 -22.19 -25.25
C LEU A 255 -22.41 -20.70 -24.87
N ASN A 256 -23.40 -20.15 -24.17
CA ASN A 256 -23.38 -18.76 -23.70
C ASN A 256 -22.24 -18.52 -22.68
N PRO A 257 -21.67 -17.30 -22.64
CA PRO A 257 -20.85 -16.88 -21.52
C PRO A 257 -21.67 -16.92 -20.22
N TRP A 258 -20.99 -17.07 -19.09
CA TRP A 258 -21.62 -16.99 -17.77
C TRP A 258 -21.02 -15.88 -16.90
N ASN A 259 -19.75 -15.52 -17.13
CA ASN A 259 -19.09 -14.42 -16.47
C ASN A 259 -18.04 -13.79 -17.41
N HIS A 260 -17.87 -12.48 -17.31
CA HIS A 260 -16.70 -11.77 -17.81
C HIS A 260 -16.09 -11.06 -16.62
N PHE A 261 -14.85 -11.42 -16.28
CA PHE A 261 -14.20 -10.87 -15.11
C PHE A 261 -12.83 -10.30 -15.43
N GLY A 262 -12.47 -9.26 -14.67
CA GLY A 262 -11.17 -8.62 -14.76
C GLY A 262 -10.51 -8.55 -13.39
N ASN A 263 -9.22 -8.92 -13.32
CA ASN A 263 -8.43 -8.82 -12.10
C ASN A 263 -7.21 -7.92 -12.30
N THR A 264 -6.89 -7.09 -11.31
CA THR A 264 -5.65 -6.32 -11.29
C THR A 264 -5.26 -6.00 -9.86
N TYR A 265 -3.99 -5.67 -9.62
CA TYR A 265 -3.60 -5.16 -8.30
C TYR A 265 -4.35 -3.89 -7.97
N THR A 266 -4.77 -3.76 -6.70
CA THR A 266 -5.18 -2.45 -6.18
C THR A 266 -4.03 -1.46 -6.36
N ARG A 267 -4.33 -0.15 -6.41
CA ARG A 267 -3.28 0.86 -6.58
C ARG A 267 -2.22 0.81 -5.47
N ASP A 268 -2.64 0.52 -4.23
CA ASP A 268 -1.73 0.37 -3.09
C ASP A 268 -0.83 -0.86 -3.24
N SER A 269 -1.40 -1.99 -3.67
CA SER A 269 -0.62 -3.19 -4.01
C SER A 269 0.38 -2.92 -5.13
N LEU A 270 -0.03 -2.24 -6.21
CA LEU A 270 0.84 -1.85 -7.33
C LEU A 270 2.03 -1.01 -6.87
N LEU A 271 1.78 0.00 -6.04
CA LEU A 271 2.85 0.87 -5.53
C LEU A 271 3.80 0.14 -4.59
N LYS A 272 3.27 -0.75 -3.74
CA LYS A 272 4.08 -1.67 -2.93
C LYS A 272 4.98 -2.54 -3.81
N GLN A 273 4.46 -3.08 -4.91
CA GLN A 273 5.27 -3.88 -5.85
C GLN A 273 6.38 -3.05 -6.51
N VAL A 274 6.11 -1.79 -6.86
CA VAL A 274 7.15 -0.89 -7.40
C VAL A 274 8.28 -0.70 -6.38
N GLY A 275 7.95 -0.48 -5.10
CA GLY A 275 8.93 -0.32 -4.03
C GLY A 275 9.79 -1.58 -3.84
N LEU A 276 9.14 -2.75 -3.78
CA LEU A 276 9.81 -4.05 -3.68
C LEU A 276 10.73 -4.31 -4.87
N ALA A 277 10.24 -4.10 -6.09
CA ALA A 277 11.03 -4.28 -7.31
C ALA A 277 12.28 -3.37 -7.34
N LYS A 278 12.16 -2.11 -6.90
CA LYS A 278 13.32 -1.19 -6.78
C LYS A 278 14.35 -1.72 -5.77
N SER A 279 13.91 -2.22 -4.62
CA SER A 279 14.77 -2.78 -3.58
C SER A 279 15.50 -4.04 -4.07
N GLU A 280 14.75 -4.99 -4.65
CA GLU A 280 15.30 -6.24 -5.18
C GLU A 280 16.29 -6.00 -6.32
N LYS A 281 15.94 -5.11 -7.27
CA LYS A 281 16.85 -4.69 -8.35
C LYS A 281 18.16 -4.16 -7.79
N LEU A 282 18.10 -3.31 -6.76
CA LEU A 282 19.28 -2.73 -6.14
C LEU A 282 20.15 -3.81 -5.49
N GLN A 283 19.54 -4.72 -4.74
CA GLN A 283 20.23 -5.85 -4.09
C GLN A 283 20.92 -6.74 -5.13
N LEU A 284 20.22 -7.12 -6.20
CA LEU A 284 20.78 -7.94 -7.29
C LEU A 284 21.93 -7.24 -7.99
N THR A 285 21.74 -5.98 -8.38
CA THR A 285 22.78 -5.17 -9.03
C THR A 285 24.04 -5.11 -8.17
N LEU A 286 23.88 -4.93 -6.86
CA LEU A 286 25.00 -4.89 -5.95
C LEU A 286 25.74 -6.23 -5.88
N VAL A 287 25.01 -7.31 -5.61
CA VAL A 287 25.60 -8.63 -5.35
C VAL A 287 26.20 -9.23 -6.62
N GLU A 288 25.54 -9.08 -7.77
CA GLU A 288 25.91 -9.74 -9.02
C GLU A 288 26.84 -8.89 -9.90
N ILE A 289 26.81 -7.56 -9.78
CA ILE A 289 27.59 -6.66 -10.64
C ILE A 289 28.61 -5.86 -9.83
N VAL A 290 28.18 -5.11 -8.81
CA VAL A 290 29.06 -4.17 -8.11
C VAL A 290 30.16 -4.88 -7.34
N VAL A 291 29.84 -5.93 -6.57
CA VAL A 291 30.84 -6.66 -5.77
C VAL A 291 31.88 -7.34 -6.67
N PRO A 292 31.51 -8.12 -7.71
CA PRO A 292 32.50 -8.70 -8.64
C PRO A 292 33.35 -7.65 -9.35
N ALA A 293 32.75 -6.56 -9.82
CA ALA A 293 33.49 -5.48 -10.48
C ALA A 293 34.49 -4.82 -9.54
N PHE A 294 34.10 -4.60 -8.28
CA PHE A 294 34.99 -4.08 -7.25
C PHE A 294 36.16 -5.04 -6.98
N LEU A 295 35.89 -6.34 -6.83
CA LEU A 295 36.93 -7.36 -6.65
C LEU A 295 37.90 -7.41 -7.84
N ALA A 296 37.40 -7.24 -9.06
CA ALA A 296 38.22 -7.20 -10.28
C ALA A 296 39.13 -5.96 -10.32
N LEU A 297 38.59 -4.78 -10.00
CA LEU A 297 39.36 -3.53 -9.92
C LEU A 297 40.45 -3.62 -8.85
N LEU A 298 40.14 -4.24 -7.71
CA LEU A 298 41.09 -4.46 -6.63
C LEU A 298 42.21 -5.43 -7.03
N ALA A 299 41.87 -6.53 -7.72
CA ALA A 299 42.86 -7.44 -8.28
C ALA A 299 43.79 -6.73 -9.28
N LEU A 300 43.21 -5.93 -10.19
CA LEU A 300 43.96 -5.17 -11.18
C LEU A 300 44.89 -4.14 -10.53
N ALA A 301 44.42 -3.41 -9.52
CA ALA A 301 45.24 -2.45 -8.78
C ALA A 301 46.44 -3.14 -8.11
N LEU A 302 46.24 -4.30 -7.49
CA LEU A 302 47.33 -5.06 -6.86
C LEU A 302 48.37 -5.54 -7.88
N VAL A 303 47.95 -5.86 -9.11
CA VAL A 303 48.86 -6.24 -10.20
C VAL A 303 49.62 -5.03 -10.76
N ILE A 304 48.96 -3.89 -10.94
CA ILE A 304 49.57 -2.66 -11.50
C ILE A 304 50.56 -2.02 -10.51
N PHE A 305 50.21 -1.92 -9.24
CA PHE A 305 51.04 -1.27 -8.22
C PHE A 305 52.14 -2.18 -7.63
N LYS A 306 52.49 -3.27 -8.32
CA LYS A 306 53.47 -4.32 -7.94
C LYS A 306 54.83 -3.80 -7.44
N TYR A 307 55.23 -2.59 -7.84
CA TYR A 307 56.53 -2.00 -7.47
C TYR A 307 56.45 -0.89 -6.39
N ARG A 308 55.26 -0.48 -5.95
CA ARG A 308 55.08 0.53 -4.90
C ARG A 308 54.32 -0.06 -3.72
N ARG A 309 55.06 -0.80 -2.88
CA ARG A 309 54.60 -1.55 -1.70
C ARG A 309 53.66 -0.77 -0.77
N LYS A 310 53.99 0.50 -0.48
CA LYS A 310 53.14 1.36 0.37
C LYS A 310 51.83 1.70 -0.34
N THR A 311 51.91 2.04 -1.62
CA THR A 311 50.74 2.44 -2.43
C THR A 311 49.77 1.28 -2.63
N ALA A 312 50.23 0.06 -2.91
CA ALA A 312 49.35 -1.11 -3.10
C ALA A 312 48.59 -1.50 -1.82
N VAL A 313 49.27 -1.50 -0.66
CA VAL A 313 48.63 -1.80 0.64
C VAL A 313 47.67 -0.69 1.04
N ILE A 314 48.03 0.58 0.80
CA ILE A 314 47.14 1.72 1.03
C ILE A 314 45.90 1.63 0.12
N VAL A 315 46.06 1.30 -1.16
CA VAL A 315 44.93 1.12 -2.09
C VAL A 315 44.05 -0.06 -1.68
N PHE A 316 44.63 -1.16 -1.17
CA PHE A 316 43.87 -2.31 -0.67
C PHE A 316 43.06 -1.98 0.59
N ILE A 317 43.68 -1.30 1.57
CA ILE A 317 43.02 -0.88 2.81
C ILE A 317 41.96 0.18 2.50
N LEU A 318 42.26 1.17 1.66
CA LEU A 318 41.29 2.19 1.23
C LEU A 318 40.17 1.58 0.38
N GLY A 319 40.45 0.53 -0.40
CA GLY A 319 39.46 -0.22 -1.15
C GLY A 319 38.53 -0.99 -0.22
N LEU A 320 39.05 -1.76 0.73
CA LEU A 320 38.24 -2.49 1.72
C LEU A 320 37.48 -1.56 2.66
N LEU A 321 38.08 -0.45 3.08
CA LEU A 321 37.40 0.60 3.83
C LEU A 321 36.38 1.34 2.97
N GLY A 322 36.63 1.50 1.67
CA GLY A 322 35.72 2.14 0.72
C GLY A 322 34.53 1.26 0.38
N LEU A 323 34.74 -0.04 0.13
CA LEU A 323 33.67 -1.03 -0.05
C LEU A 323 32.95 -1.27 1.28
N GLY A 324 33.69 -1.39 2.38
CA GLY A 324 33.15 -1.49 3.72
C GLY A 324 32.31 -0.28 4.09
N ALA A 325 32.76 0.94 3.81
CA ALA A 325 32.01 2.17 4.02
C ALA A 325 30.89 2.36 2.98
N PHE A 326 31.01 1.87 1.74
CA PHE A 326 29.94 1.89 0.75
C PHE A 326 28.82 0.91 1.11
N MET A 327 29.19 -0.30 1.55
CA MET A 327 28.28 -1.32 2.05
C MET A 327 27.67 -0.88 3.39
N PHE A 328 28.48 -0.32 4.29
CA PHE A 328 27.99 0.26 5.54
C PHE A 328 27.05 1.43 5.21
N THR A 329 27.43 2.42 4.41
CA THR A 329 26.53 3.55 4.06
C THR A 329 25.26 3.17 3.30
N ARG A 330 25.25 2.05 2.56
CA ARG A 330 24.05 1.56 1.86
C ARG A 330 23.19 0.58 2.66
N PHE A 331 23.72 -0.12 3.66
CA PHE A 331 22.99 -1.13 4.45
C PHE A 331 22.91 -0.87 5.96
N TYR A 332 23.85 -0.12 6.54
CA TYR A 332 24.08 -0.01 7.99
C TYR A 332 24.41 1.38 8.52
N ALA A 333 24.75 2.35 7.67
CA ALA A 333 24.61 3.72 8.09
C ALA A 333 23.13 3.82 8.44
N PRO A 334 22.79 4.33 9.64
CA PRO A 334 21.59 5.13 9.68
C PRO A 334 21.81 6.06 8.49
N THR A 335 20.98 5.94 7.45
CA THR A 335 20.68 7.10 6.64
C THR A 335 20.63 8.21 7.67
N GLY A 336 21.57 9.17 7.61
CA GLY A 336 21.45 10.35 8.43
C GLY A 336 20.11 10.91 7.99
N THR A 337 19.05 10.45 8.63
CA THR A 337 17.69 10.70 8.21
C THR A 337 17.58 12.11 8.66
N GLU A 338 17.76 13.01 7.70
CA GLU A 338 17.18 14.31 7.79
C GLU A 338 15.77 14.07 8.31
N THR A 339 15.57 14.42 9.58
CA THR A 339 14.40 13.98 10.32
C THR A 339 13.18 14.48 9.57
N ILE A 340 12.34 13.56 9.13
CA ILE A 340 11.17 13.91 8.32
C ILE A 340 10.20 14.64 9.23
N LYS A 341 9.97 15.91 8.93
CA LYS A 341 9.01 16.78 9.60
C LYS A 341 7.68 16.69 8.88
N ILE A 342 6.67 16.20 9.59
CA ILE A 342 5.29 16.13 9.09
C ILE A 342 4.46 17.13 9.89
N GLY A 343 3.88 18.12 9.22
CA GLY A 343 3.00 19.09 9.84
C GLY A 343 1.58 18.58 9.94
N ILE A 344 0.92 18.66 11.10
CA ILE A 344 -0.49 18.29 11.28
C ILE A 344 -1.30 19.58 11.45
N ALA A 345 -2.10 19.92 10.44
CA ALA A 345 -2.92 21.13 10.40
C ALA A 345 -4.37 20.83 10.82
N ARG A 346 -4.69 21.15 12.07
CA ARG A 346 -6.01 20.89 12.70
C ARG A 346 -6.90 22.14 12.63
N TRP A 347 -8.07 22.01 12.01
CA TRP A 347 -9.08 23.07 11.95
C TRP A 347 -9.75 23.33 13.32
N VAL A 348 -10.07 22.23 14.01
CA VAL A 348 -10.72 22.17 15.33
C VAL A 348 -10.25 20.91 16.06
N GLU A 349 -10.24 20.93 17.38
CA GLU A 349 -9.96 19.76 18.21
C GLU A 349 -11.23 18.91 18.38
N ASN A 350 -11.10 17.60 18.17
CA ASN A 350 -12.19 16.64 18.31
C ASN A 350 -11.59 15.25 18.58
N PRO A 351 -12.09 14.48 19.56
CA PRO A 351 -11.63 13.11 19.82
C PRO A 351 -11.64 12.20 18.59
N LEU A 352 -12.58 12.38 17.65
CA LEU A 352 -12.62 11.66 16.38
C LEU A 352 -11.42 11.99 15.48
N HIS A 353 -10.98 13.25 15.49
CA HIS A 353 -9.80 13.67 14.74
C HIS A 353 -8.53 13.05 15.32
N GLU A 354 -8.47 12.86 16.64
CA GLU A 354 -7.32 12.19 17.24
C GLU A 354 -7.26 10.70 16.90
N ARG A 355 -8.39 9.97 16.89
CA ARG A 355 -8.44 8.59 16.37
C ARG A 355 -7.95 8.50 14.92
N ASN A 356 -8.29 9.50 14.11
CA ASN A 356 -7.82 9.60 12.73
C ASN A 356 -6.32 9.90 12.63
N ILE A 357 -5.78 10.78 13.47
CA ILE A 357 -4.34 11.06 13.54
C ILE A 357 -3.57 9.82 14.01
N GLU A 358 -4.07 9.07 14.98
CA GLU A 358 -3.49 7.81 15.43
C GLU A 358 -3.40 6.80 14.29
N GLY A 359 -4.50 6.57 13.55
CA GLY A 359 -4.49 5.72 12.37
C GLY A 359 -3.46 6.15 11.31
N PHE A 360 -3.35 7.46 11.07
CA PHE A 360 -2.35 8.03 10.17
C PHE A 360 -0.92 7.73 10.62
N LYS A 361 -0.62 7.95 11.91
CA LYS A 361 0.69 7.67 12.51
C LYS A 361 1.02 6.18 12.47
N ASP A 362 0.05 5.31 12.72
CA ASP A 362 0.22 3.85 12.69
C ASP A 362 0.56 3.34 11.29
N ALA A 363 -0.11 3.84 10.26
CA ALA A 363 0.22 3.52 8.87
C ALA A 363 1.65 3.94 8.50
N LEU A 364 2.06 5.16 8.88
CA LEU A 364 3.43 5.62 8.68
C LEU A 364 4.45 4.74 9.40
N LYS A 365 4.19 4.43 10.68
CA LYS A 365 5.04 3.52 11.48
C LYS A 365 5.20 2.16 10.81
N ASN A 366 4.10 1.57 10.32
CA ASN A 366 4.13 0.29 9.60
C ASN A 366 4.90 0.35 8.28
N ALA A 367 4.99 1.53 7.67
CA ALA A 367 5.81 1.77 6.47
C ALA A 367 7.27 2.16 6.79
N GLY A 368 7.71 2.08 8.06
CA GLY A 368 9.07 2.37 8.49
C GLY A 368 9.32 3.83 8.88
N PHE A 369 8.28 4.66 8.97
CA PHE A 369 8.34 6.06 9.38
C PHE A 369 7.94 6.20 10.85
N VAL A 370 8.91 6.07 11.75
CA VAL A 370 8.73 5.94 13.20
C VAL A 370 9.01 7.27 13.91
N GLU A 371 8.04 7.71 14.71
CA GLU A 371 8.14 8.91 15.56
C GLU A 371 9.35 8.81 16.51
N GLY A 372 10.12 9.88 16.60
CA GLY A 372 11.30 9.95 17.48
C GLY A 372 12.54 9.20 16.96
N GLN A 373 12.43 8.48 15.83
CA GLN A 373 13.57 7.87 15.15
C GLN A 373 13.91 8.62 13.86
N ASN A 374 13.01 8.58 12.88
CA ASN A 374 13.20 9.21 11.57
C ASN A 374 12.06 10.19 11.20
N VAL A 375 11.00 10.27 12.02
CA VAL A 375 9.90 11.25 11.87
C VAL A 375 9.74 12.12 13.12
N VAL A 376 9.43 13.38 12.91
CA VAL A 376 8.90 14.33 13.92
C VAL A 376 7.59 14.92 13.41
N TYR A 377 6.54 14.84 14.23
CA TYR A 377 5.28 15.51 13.94
C TYR A 377 5.28 16.92 14.54
N ILE A 378 4.95 17.91 13.73
CA ILE A 378 4.76 19.29 14.15
C ILE A 378 3.26 19.53 14.18
N MET A 379 2.69 19.58 15.37
CA MET A 379 1.25 19.71 15.58
C MET A 379 0.96 20.97 16.40
N PRO A 380 0.79 22.14 15.73
CA PRO A 380 0.36 23.36 16.42
C PRO A 380 -1.03 23.19 17.06
N PRO A 381 -1.39 24.09 18.01
CA PRO A 381 -2.77 24.19 18.51
C PRO A 381 -3.75 24.36 17.34
N ALA A 382 -4.95 23.76 17.45
CA ALA A 382 -5.95 23.90 16.39
C ALA A 382 -6.34 25.38 16.18
N SER A 383 -6.74 25.71 14.96
CA SER A 383 -7.14 27.08 14.60
C SER A 383 -8.48 27.52 15.19
N ASN A 384 -9.23 26.62 15.83
CA ASN A 384 -10.54 26.87 16.45
C ASN A 384 -11.51 27.54 15.48
N VAL A 385 -11.63 26.98 14.27
CA VAL A 385 -12.58 27.40 13.23
C VAL A 385 -12.34 28.83 12.70
N ASP A 386 -11.11 29.33 12.81
CA ASP A 386 -10.69 30.64 12.30
C ASP A 386 -9.77 30.50 11.08
N ALA A 387 -10.23 30.98 9.93
CA ALA A 387 -9.49 30.88 8.67
C ALA A 387 -8.16 31.64 8.66
N GLN A 388 -8.07 32.80 9.34
CA GLN A 388 -6.83 33.57 9.41
C GLN A 388 -5.82 32.88 10.31
N LYS A 389 -6.26 32.37 11.47
CA LYS A 389 -5.40 31.56 12.34
C LYS A 389 -4.97 30.28 11.65
N HIS A 390 -5.83 29.62 10.88
CA HIS A 390 -5.46 28.42 10.13
C HIS A 390 -4.45 28.71 9.03
N LYS A 391 -4.59 29.84 8.32
CA LYS A 391 -3.59 30.30 7.35
C LYS A 391 -2.23 30.54 8.01
N GLN A 392 -2.20 31.20 9.17
CA GLN A 392 -0.97 31.41 9.95
C GLN A 392 -0.36 30.08 10.44
N LEU A 393 -1.20 29.15 10.90
CA LEU A 393 -0.80 27.80 11.28
C LEU A 393 -0.11 27.09 10.11
N VAL A 394 -0.75 27.02 8.94
CA VAL A 394 -0.19 26.37 7.76
C VAL A 394 1.07 27.09 7.29
N GLN A 395 1.10 28.42 7.33
CA GLN A 395 2.30 29.20 7.01
C GLN A 395 3.46 28.85 7.95
N SER A 396 3.20 28.68 9.25
CA SER A 396 4.24 28.27 10.20
C SER A 396 4.81 26.88 9.89
N LEU A 397 4.01 25.96 9.33
CA LEU A 397 4.49 24.65 8.88
C LEU A 397 5.37 24.79 7.62
N VAL A 398 4.98 25.67 6.70
CA VAL A 398 5.78 26.02 5.51
C VAL A 398 7.13 26.61 5.91
N ASP A 399 7.14 27.56 6.84
CA ASP A 399 8.34 28.24 7.33
C ASP A 399 9.28 27.27 8.06
N GLN A 400 8.71 26.27 8.75
CA GLN A 400 9.44 25.17 9.39
C GLN A 400 9.96 24.11 8.41
N LYS A 401 9.68 24.26 7.11
CA LYS A 401 10.11 23.38 6.02
C LYS A 401 9.70 21.92 6.25
N VAL A 402 8.44 21.70 6.63
CA VAL A 402 7.87 20.34 6.69
C VAL A 402 7.89 19.71 5.30
N GLN A 403 8.10 18.39 5.23
CA GLN A 403 8.11 17.65 3.97
C GLN A 403 6.69 17.30 3.49
N LEU A 404 5.73 17.25 4.42
CA LEU A 404 4.34 16.90 4.16
C LEU A 404 3.44 17.59 5.17
N ILE A 405 2.26 18.04 4.74
CA ILE A 405 1.20 18.56 5.61
C ILE A 405 0.05 17.57 5.63
N TYR A 406 -0.28 17.05 6.79
CA TYR A 406 -1.51 16.32 7.04
C TYR A 406 -2.60 17.32 7.45
N SER A 407 -3.59 17.54 6.59
CA SER A 407 -4.64 18.55 6.80
C SER A 407 -5.97 17.89 7.13
N LEU A 408 -6.62 18.37 8.19
CA LEU A 408 -7.90 17.83 8.63
C LEU A 408 -9.05 18.79 8.38
N THR A 409 -10.14 18.16 7.93
CA THR A 409 -11.45 18.69 7.55
C THR A 409 -11.45 19.55 6.29
N THR A 410 -12.61 19.58 5.62
CA THR A 410 -12.83 20.34 4.39
C THR A 410 -12.44 21.82 4.50
N PRO A 411 -12.92 22.61 5.49
CA PRO A 411 -12.56 24.03 5.58
C PRO A 411 -11.06 24.25 5.84
N GLY A 412 -10.46 23.47 6.75
CA GLY A 412 -9.02 23.53 7.02
C GLY A 412 -8.20 23.23 5.77
N THR A 413 -8.59 22.19 5.02
CA THR A 413 -7.92 21.78 3.78
C THR A 413 -8.02 22.85 2.69
N LEU A 414 -9.16 23.54 2.55
CA LEU A 414 -9.31 24.64 1.60
C LEU A 414 -8.36 25.81 1.92
N VAL A 415 -8.24 26.16 3.20
CA VAL A 415 -7.28 27.18 3.65
C VAL A 415 -5.85 26.71 3.41
N ALA A 416 -5.52 25.47 3.75
CA ALA A 416 -4.18 24.90 3.52
C ALA A 416 -3.79 24.92 2.03
N LYS A 417 -4.72 24.49 1.15
CA LYS A 417 -4.57 24.56 -0.30
C LYS A 417 -4.26 25.98 -0.80
N SER A 418 -4.96 26.98 -0.26
CA SER A 418 -4.74 28.38 -0.64
C SER A 418 -3.40 28.95 -0.13
N THR A 419 -2.82 28.31 0.90
CA THR A 419 -1.62 28.80 1.58
C THR A 419 -0.35 28.26 0.91
N THR A 420 -0.35 27.02 0.40
CA THR A 420 0.81 26.45 -0.28
C THR A 420 0.43 25.53 -1.43
N THR A 421 1.14 25.70 -2.55
CA THR A 421 1.04 24.85 -3.75
C THR A 421 2.26 23.94 -3.93
N LYS A 422 3.26 24.04 -3.04
CA LYS A 422 4.56 23.36 -3.17
C LYS A 422 4.69 22.13 -2.29
N ILE A 423 4.26 22.22 -1.03
CA ILE A 423 4.38 21.12 -0.07
C ILE A 423 3.24 20.14 -0.32
N PRO A 424 3.50 18.82 -0.44
CA PRO A 424 2.43 17.83 -0.51
C PRO A 424 1.47 17.94 0.69
N ILE A 425 0.18 18.04 0.40
CA ILE A 425 -0.87 18.01 1.42
C ILE A 425 -1.61 16.68 1.30
N VAL A 426 -1.55 15.87 2.35
CA VAL A 426 -2.43 14.72 2.52
C VAL A 426 -3.63 15.18 3.33
N PHE A 427 -4.82 15.21 2.74
CA PHE A 427 -6.03 15.58 3.47
C PHE A 427 -6.78 14.36 3.99
N SER A 428 -7.52 14.55 5.07
CA SER A 428 -8.46 13.56 5.58
C SER A 428 -9.70 14.24 6.17
N ILE A 429 -10.77 13.47 6.36
CA ILE A 429 -12.06 13.98 6.84
C ILE A 429 -12.62 15.06 5.88
N VAL A 430 -12.39 14.88 4.57
CA VAL A 430 -12.92 15.73 3.51
C VAL A 430 -13.98 14.95 2.74
N THR A 431 -15.24 15.33 2.89
CA THR A 431 -16.37 14.53 2.39
C THR A 431 -16.51 14.62 0.86
N TYR A 432 -16.41 15.83 0.31
CA TYR A 432 -16.68 16.13 -1.11
C TYR A 432 -15.50 16.89 -1.76
N PRO A 433 -14.30 16.30 -1.82
CA PRO A 433 -13.08 17.03 -2.19
C PRO A 433 -13.10 17.52 -3.65
N VAL A 434 -13.89 16.92 -4.53
CA VAL A 434 -14.03 17.37 -5.93
C VAL A 434 -14.97 18.57 -5.99
N GLU A 435 -16.14 18.43 -5.38
CA GLU A 435 -17.22 19.41 -5.39
C GLU A 435 -16.86 20.68 -4.62
N THR A 436 -16.07 20.56 -3.54
CA THR A 436 -15.55 21.71 -2.81
C THR A 436 -14.30 22.29 -3.47
N GLY A 437 -13.82 21.70 -4.56
CA GLY A 437 -12.65 22.17 -5.29
C GLY A 437 -11.34 21.98 -4.52
N VAL A 438 -11.23 21.00 -3.62
CA VAL A 438 -9.94 20.61 -3.01
C VAL A 438 -9.06 19.95 -4.07
N ILE A 439 -9.62 19.03 -4.85
CA ILE A 439 -8.96 18.30 -5.95
C ILE A 439 -9.78 18.36 -7.24
N ASN A 440 -9.16 18.06 -8.38
CA ASN A 440 -9.85 18.01 -9.67
C ASN A 440 -10.72 16.74 -9.86
N SER A 441 -10.19 15.57 -9.55
CA SER A 441 -10.95 14.31 -9.56
C SER A 441 -10.38 13.34 -8.51
N LEU A 442 -11.12 12.29 -8.19
CA LEU A 442 -10.66 11.25 -7.27
C LEU A 442 -9.43 10.51 -7.81
N GLN A 443 -9.33 10.34 -9.14
CA GLN A 443 -8.23 9.62 -9.78
C GLN A 443 -6.96 10.44 -9.94
N ASN A 444 -7.09 11.76 -10.07
CA ASN A 444 -5.97 12.66 -10.25
C ASN A 444 -6.34 14.06 -9.74
N SER A 445 -5.62 14.51 -8.70
CA SER A 445 -5.90 15.79 -8.08
C SER A 445 -5.53 17.01 -8.92
N ARG A 446 -4.62 16.85 -9.89
CA ARG A 446 -3.99 17.91 -10.69
C ARG A 446 -3.34 19.03 -9.87
N ASN A 447 -3.04 18.79 -8.59
CA ASN A 447 -2.42 19.74 -7.68
C ASN A 447 -1.55 19.02 -6.63
N ASN A 448 -1.04 19.73 -5.62
CA ASN A 448 -0.20 19.16 -4.55
C ASN A 448 -1.00 18.42 -3.46
N LEU A 449 -2.28 18.11 -3.68
CA LEU A 449 -3.15 17.47 -2.71
C LEU A 449 -3.49 16.04 -3.12
N VAL A 450 -3.64 15.17 -2.13
CA VAL A 450 -4.27 13.84 -2.23
C VAL A 450 -4.83 13.51 -0.85
N GLY A 451 -5.75 12.57 -0.70
CA GLY A 451 -6.19 12.25 0.64
C GLY A 451 -7.22 11.15 0.72
N THR A 452 -7.99 11.21 1.80
CA THR A 452 -9.08 10.29 2.07
C THR A 452 -10.38 11.02 2.36
N ARG A 453 -11.49 10.37 2.02
CA ARG A 453 -12.84 10.87 2.24
C ARG A 453 -13.48 10.12 3.39
N ASN A 454 -14.29 10.82 4.17
CA ASN A 454 -15.24 10.24 5.12
C ASN A 454 -16.65 10.15 4.51
N TRP A 455 -16.71 9.99 3.19
CA TRP A 455 -17.98 10.01 2.46
C TRP A 455 -18.74 8.71 2.66
N VAL A 456 -19.97 8.84 3.12
CA VAL A 456 -20.99 7.80 3.16
C VAL A 456 -22.18 8.27 2.33
N PRO A 457 -22.66 7.49 1.36
CA PRO A 457 -23.78 7.89 0.50
C PRO A 457 -25.01 8.30 1.32
N VAL A 458 -25.58 9.46 1.01
CA VAL A 458 -26.78 9.94 1.73
C VAL A 458 -27.98 9.02 1.50
N GLU A 459 -28.09 8.43 0.31
CA GLU A 459 -29.09 7.40 -0.01
C GLU A 459 -29.00 6.20 0.93
N GLU A 460 -27.79 5.74 1.25
CA GLU A 460 -27.58 4.59 2.14
C GLU A 460 -27.95 4.94 3.58
N GLN A 461 -27.51 6.11 4.06
CA GLN A 461 -27.86 6.61 5.39
C GLN A 461 -29.37 6.74 5.56
N LEU A 462 -30.06 7.34 4.58
CA LEU A 462 -31.51 7.49 4.60
C LEU A 462 -32.22 6.14 4.48
N ALA A 463 -31.76 5.24 3.61
CA ALA A 463 -32.38 3.92 3.44
C ALA A 463 -32.35 3.10 4.73
N VAL A 464 -31.19 3.05 5.40
CA VAL A 464 -31.03 2.36 6.69
C VAL A 464 -31.92 3.00 7.77
N PHE A 465 -32.00 4.33 7.80
CA PHE A 465 -32.89 5.03 8.73
C PHE A 465 -34.37 4.68 8.51
N LEU A 466 -34.82 4.66 7.25
CA LEU A 466 -36.22 4.36 6.92
C LEU A 466 -36.62 2.90 7.14
N GLU A 467 -35.67 1.97 7.22
CA GLU A 467 -35.95 0.60 7.68
C GLU A 467 -36.41 0.57 9.15
N LEU A 468 -36.01 1.56 9.97
CA LEU A 468 -36.43 1.73 11.37
C LEU A 468 -37.61 2.70 11.53
N ALA A 469 -37.67 3.75 10.71
CA ALA A 469 -38.66 4.81 10.80
C ALA A 469 -39.40 5.03 9.46
N PRO A 470 -40.15 4.04 8.96
CA PRO A 470 -40.73 4.07 7.60
C PRO A 470 -41.84 5.10 7.40
N THR A 471 -42.41 5.62 8.49
CA THR A 471 -43.54 6.57 8.45
C THR A 471 -43.10 8.04 8.35
N VAL A 472 -41.81 8.32 8.48
CA VAL A 472 -41.26 9.69 8.44
C VAL A 472 -41.60 10.38 7.12
N LYS A 473 -42.00 11.66 7.22
CA LYS A 473 -42.32 12.54 6.09
C LYS A 473 -41.51 13.82 6.06
N SER A 474 -40.79 14.16 7.13
CA SER A 474 -40.07 15.43 7.29
C SER A 474 -38.80 15.29 8.13
N ILE A 475 -37.64 15.59 7.53
CA ILE A 475 -36.35 15.53 8.22
C ILE A 475 -35.89 16.95 8.57
N GLY A 476 -35.66 17.22 9.85
CA GLY A 476 -34.87 18.36 10.28
C GLY A 476 -33.38 18.08 10.04
N PHE A 477 -32.79 18.71 9.04
CA PHE A 477 -31.38 18.55 8.70
C PHE A 477 -30.56 19.59 9.44
N VAL A 478 -29.90 19.17 10.51
CA VAL A 478 -29.11 20.06 11.38
C VAL A 478 -27.67 20.07 10.91
N HIS A 479 -27.18 21.22 10.46
CA HIS A 479 -25.81 21.36 9.97
C HIS A 479 -25.22 22.75 10.18
N ARG A 480 -23.89 22.87 10.16
CA ARG A 480 -23.24 24.17 10.26
C ARG A 480 -23.53 25.05 9.05
N LYS A 481 -24.02 26.26 9.31
CA LYS A 481 -24.16 27.32 8.30
C LYS A 481 -22.82 27.60 7.62
N ASP A 482 -22.83 27.71 6.30
CA ASP A 482 -21.70 28.09 5.45
C ASP A 482 -20.50 27.12 5.46
N GLU A 483 -20.63 25.91 6.04
CA GLU A 483 -19.59 24.87 5.92
C GLU A 483 -19.78 24.05 4.62
N PRO A 484 -18.85 24.10 3.64
CA PRO A 484 -19.08 23.63 2.28
C PRO A 484 -19.55 22.18 2.15
N ASN A 485 -18.92 21.24 2.88
CA ASN A 485 -19.28 19.83 2.88
C ASN A 485 -20.72 19.60 3.35
N SER A 486 -21.15 20.32 4.38
CA SER A 486 -22.47 20.15 4.99
C SER A 486 -23.57 20.73 4.10
N THR A 487 -23.31 21.85 3.42
CA THR A 487 -24.21 22.43 2.41
C THR A 487 -24.40 21.49 1.22
N ILE A 488 -23.34 20.84 0.74
CA ILE A 488 -23.43 19.83 -0.32
C ILE A 488 -24.26 18.64 0.17
N GLN A 489 -23.98 18.15 1.39
CA GLN A 489 -24.71 17.03 1.99
C GLN A 489 -26.21 17.35 2.17
N PHE A 490 -26.57 18.56 2.58
CA PHE A 490 -27.95 19.02 2.69
C PHE A 490 -28.67 18.95 1.35
N ASN A 491 -28.05 19.49 0.29
CA ASN A 491 -28.63 19.46 -1.06
C ASN A 491 -28.78 18.02 -1.59
N GLU A 492 -27.81 17.15 -1.31
CA GLU A 492 -27.90 15.73 -1.66
C GLU A 492 -29.04 15.03 -0.90
N MET A 493 -29.15 15.24 0.41
CA MET A 493 -30.25 14.71 1.24
C MET A 493 -31.60 15.20 0.75
N LYS A 494 -31.74 16.50 0.48
CA LYS A 494 -32.98 17.08 -0.05
C LYS A 494 -33.41 16.41 -1.36
N ARG A 495 -32.47 16.20 -2.29
CA ARG A 495 -32.75 15.52 -3.57
C ARG A 495 -33.14 14.06 -3.37
N VAL A 496 -32.41 13.32 -2.54
CA VAL A 496 -32.63 11.91 -2.25
C VAL A 496 -33.97 11.69 -1.53
N ALA A 497 -34.23 12.44 -0.46
CA ALA A 497 -35.46 12.37 0.32
C ALA A 497 -36.71 12.71 -0.52
N ALA A 498 -36.61 13.66 -1.46
CA ALA A 498 -37.70 14.02 -2.35
C ALA A 498 -38.17 12.83 -3.22
N THR A 499 -37.28 11.92 -3.63
CA THR A 499 -37.66 10.71 -4.38
C THR A 499 -38.54 9.74 -3.58
N ARG A 500 -38.55 9.90 -2.25
CA ARG A 500 -39.35 9.12 -1.30
C ARG A 500 -40.53 9.91 -0.71
N GLY A 501 -40.80 11.10 -1.24
CA GLY A 501 -41.86 11.99 -0.74
C GLY A 501 -41.60 12.56 0.65
N ILE A 502 -40.33 12.68 1.04
CA ILE A 502 -39.91 13.24 2.34
C ILE A 502 -39.41 14.67 2.12
N VAL A 503 -39.92 15.61 2.93
CA VAL A 503 -39.49 17.01 2.95
C VAL A 503 -38.26 17.15 3.85
N VAL A 504 -37.27 17.94 3.44
CA VAL A 504 -36.10 18.23 4.27
C VAL A 504 -36.10 19.71 4.66
N ILE A 505 -36.16 19.96 5.96
CA ILE A 505 -36.16 21.30 6.57
C ILE A 505 -34.73 21.63 7.01
N GLU A 506 -34.18 22.71 6.47
CA GLU A 506 -32.83 23.17 6.81
C GLU A 506 -32.80 23.81 8.20
N ILE A 507 -31.90 23.33 9.06
CA ILE A 507 -31.63 23.89 10.38
C ILE A 507 -30.14 24.21 10.43
N ALA A 508 -29.79 25.47 10.12
CA ALA A 508 -28.41 25.88 9.87
C ALA A 508 -27.86 26.87 10.92
N PRO A 509 -27.50 26.40 12.14
CA PRO A 509 -26.81 27.21 13.14
C PRO A 509 -25.39 27.58 12.69
N SER A 510 -24.95 28.80 13.04
CA SER A 510 -23.56 29.24 12.83
C SER A 510 -22.64 28.93 14.01
N ARG A 511 -23.23 28.73 15.20
CA ARG A 511 -22.59 28.49 16.50
C ARG A 511 -23.47 27.66 17.43
N LEU A 512 -22.88 27.11 18.49
CA LEU A 512 -23.53 26.12 19.36
C LEU A 512 -24.79 26.66 20.04
N GLU A 513 -24.81 27.94 20.44
CA GLU A 513 -25.93 28.50 21.19
C GLU A 513 -27.19 28.70 20.33
N GLU A 514 -27.07 28.63 19.00
CA GLU A 514 -28.20 28.77 18.08
C GLU A 514 -28.95 27.45 17.86
N ILE A 515 -28.32 26.30 18.14
CA ILE A 515 -28.84 24.97 17.83
C ILE A 515 -30.24 24.78 18.45
N THR A 516 -30.37 24.99 19.76
CA THR A 516 -31.64 24.82 20.48
C THR A 516 -32.75 25.72 19.92
N THR A 517 -32.45 27.00 19.72
CA THR A 517 -33.45 27.98 19.24
C THR A 517 -33.98 27.61 17.85
N LEU A 518 -33.10 27.22 16.93
CA LEU A 518 -33.48 26.83 15.57
C LEU A 518 -34.24 25.50 15.54
N LEU A 519 -33.84 24.54 16.37
CA LEU A 519 -34.57 23.27 16.54
C LEU A 519 -35.98 23.50 17.08
N GLU A 520 -36.14 24.31 18.13
CA GLU A 520 -37.45 24.64 18.70
C GLU A 520 -38.34 25.38 17.70
N ALA A 521 -37.79 26.33 16.93
CA ALA A 521 -38.52 27.03 15.87
C ALA A 521 -39.00 26.10 14.73
N SER A 522 -38.25 25.03 14.47
CA SER A 522 -38.55 24.06 13.40
C SER A 522 -39.38 22.87 13.89
N ARG A 523 -39.63 22.75 15.20
CA ARG A 523 -40.21 21.56 15.83
C ARG A 523 -41.52 21.12 15.17
N ALA A 524 -42.42 22.05 14.89
CA ALA A 524 -43.75 21.74 14.32
C ALA A 524 -43.70 21.20 12.88
N GLN A 525 -42.56 21.34 12.19
CA GLN A 525 -42.38 21.02 10.78
C GLN A 525 -41.60 19.72 10.55
N ILE A 526 -41.14 19.06 11.62
CA ILE A 526 -40.26 17.89 11.55
C ILE A 526 -40.82 16.72 12.36
N ASP A 527 -40.65 15.52 11.82
CA ASP A 527 -40.98 14.24 12.47
C ASP A 527 -39.77 13.30 12.59
N SER A 528 -38.59 13.77 12.15
CA SER A 528 -37.28 13.14 12.36
C SER A 528 -36.15 14.16 12.31
N ILE A 529 -34.95 13.76 12.71
CA ILE A 529 -33.77 14.64 12.70
C ILE A 529 -32.57 13.91 12.09
N TYR A 530 -31.78 14.64 11.31
CA TYR A 530 -30.47 14.20 10.85
C TYR A 530 -29.37 15.10 11.39
N SER A 531 -28.39 14.51 12.08
CA SER A 531 -27.17 15.18 12.54
C SER A 531 -26.08 15.06 11.47
N ALA A 532 -25.79 16.19 10.79
CA ALA A 532 -24.91 16.22 9.63
C ALA A 532 -23.41 16.14 9.97
N CYS A 533 -22.62 15.89 8.93
CA CYS A 533 -21.17 15.76 9.03
C CYS A 533 -20.45 17.09 8.86
N ASP A 534 -20.38 17.86 9.95
CA ASP A 534 -19.70 19.14 9.99
C ASP A 534 -19.04 19.44 11.35
N THR A 535 -18.19 20.46 11.37
CA THR A 535 -17.34 20.75 12.54
C THR A 535 -18.09 21.32 13.75
N LEU A 536 -19.32 21.81 13.59
CA LEU A 536 -20.15 22.34 14.69
C LEU A 536 -21.00 21.23 15.33
N ILE A 537 -21.68 20.44 14.50
CA ILE A 537 -22.59 19.38 14.96
C ILE A 537 -21.82 18.18 15.50
N GLN A 538 -20.65 17.86 14.91
CA GLN A 538 -19.78 16.79 15.43
C GLN A 538 -18.98 17.20 16.68
N ALA A 539 -19.07 18.45 17.13
CA ALA A 539 -18.54 18.83 18.43
C ALA A 539 -19.40 18.20 19.53
N GLU A 540 -18.78 17.84 20.65
CA GLU A 540 -19.43 17.13 21.75
C GLU A 540 -20.77 17.78 22.18
N GLN A 541 -20.77 19.08 22.43
CA GLN A 541 -21.97 19.83 22.81
C GLN A 541 -23.00 19.94 21.68
N GLY A 542 -22.55 19.95 20.42
CA GLY A 542 -23.42 19.99 19.25
C GLY A 542 -24.28 18.73 19.15
N GLU A 543 -23.64 17.56 19.16
CA GLU A 543 -24.33 16.26 19.15
C GLU A 543 -25.28 16.14 20.34
N ASP A 544 -24.81 16.46 21.56
CA ASP A 544 -25.60 16.33 22.78
C ASP A 544 -26.88 17.17 22.73
N THR A 545 -26.80 18.38 22.17
CA THR A 545 -27.96 19.28 22.03
C THR A 545 -29.00 18.69 21.08
N VAL A 546 -28.57 18.17 19.93
CA VAL A 546 -29.47 17.57 18.93
C VAL A 546 -30.13 16.29 19.48
N ILE A 547 -29.34 15.41 20.10
CA ILE A 547 -29.82 14.17 20.71
C ILE A 547 -30.80 14.44 21.84
N THR A 548 -30.50 15.43 22.70
CA THR A 548 -31.39 15.81 23.81
C THR A 548 -32.72 16.32 23.29
N PHE A 549 -32.71 17.12 22.22
CA PHE A 549 -33.93 17.61 21.57
C PHE A 549 -34.73 16.45 20.95
N ALA A 550 -34.07 15.54 20.22
CA ALA A 550 -34.72 14.36 19.64
C ALA A 550 -35.40 13.50 20.71
N LYS A 551 -34.70 13.23 21.83
CA LYS A 551 -35.24 12.50 22.99
C LYS A 551 -36.42 13.22 23.64
N LYS A 552 -36.30 14.53 23.90
CA LYS A 552 -37.37 15.37 24.50
C LYS A 552 -38.68 15.25 23.72
N TYR A 553 -38.59 15.24 22.39
CA TYR A 553 -39.74 15.25 21.50
C TYR A 553 -40.09 13.88 20.89
N LYS A 554 -39.40 12.81 21.31
CA LYS A 554 -39.55 11.44 20.81
C LYS A 554 -39.46 11.36 19.28
N LEU A 555 -38.51 12.08 18.70
CA LEU A 555 -38.24 12.06 17.27
C LEU A 555 -37.20 10.97 16.97
N PRO A 556 -37.46 10.06 16.00
CA PRO A 556 -36.40 9.19 15.48
C PRO A 556 -35.34 10.05 14.78
N ASP A 557 -34.08 9.84 15.13
CA ASP A 557 -32.95 10.59 14.60
C ASP A 557 -31.87 9.68 14.05
N PHE A 558 -31.05 10.20 13.14
CA PHE A 558 -29.90 9.46 12.63
C PHE A 558 -28.70 10.38 12.49
N ALA A 559 -27.52 9.81 12.76
CA ALA A 559 -26.28 10.56 12.87
C ALA A 559 -25.24 10.05 11.87
N CYS A 560 -24.42 10.98 11.40
CA CYS A 560 -23.39 10.67 10.41
C CYS A 560 -22.07 10.14 11.02
N ILE A 561 -21.93 10.16 12.35
CA ILE A 561 -20.76 9.68 13.10
C ILE A 561 -21.15 8.82 14.30
N GLU A 562 -20.27 7.87 14.64
CA GLU A 562 -20.46 6.84 15.68
C GLU A 562 -20.80 7.42 17.07
N THR A 563 -20.20 8.54 17.46
CA THR A 563 -20.34 9.11 18.81
C THR A 563 -21.77 9.54 19.09
N GLY A 564 -22.46 10.13 18.12
CA GLY A 564 -23.87 10.48 18.25
C GLY A 564 -24.77 9.27 18.53
N ILE A 565 -24.54 8.14 17.83
CA ILE A 565 -25.31 6.90 18.09
C ILE A 565 -25.02 6.36 19.49
N ARG A 566 -23.75 6.36 19.93
CA ARG A 566 -23.38 5.94 21.29
C ARG A 566 -24.00 6.83 22.37
N LYS A 567 -24.16 8.13 22.10
CA LYS A 567 -24.77 9.12 23.01
C LYS A 567 -26.31 9.09 22.99
N GLY A 568 -26.92 8.52 21.96
CA GLY A 568 -28.34 8.20 21.95
C GLY A 568 -29.10 8.48 20.67
N SER A 569 -28.44 8.79 19.55
CA SER A 569 -29.12 8.75 18.25
C SER A 569 -29.55 7.33 17.91
N LEU A 570 -30.70 7.17 17.24
CA LEU A 570 -31.27 5.85 16.95
C LEU A 570 -30.37 4.98 16.07
N VAL A 571 -29.81 5.55 14.99
CA VAL A 571 -29.03 4.79 14.00
C VAL A 571 -28.03 5.68 13.27
N GLY A 572 -26.99 5.08 12.70
CA GLY A 572 -26.07 5.77 11.81
C GLY A 572 -25.35 4.79 10.90
N THR A 573 -25.18 5.18 9.64
CA THR A 573 -24.28 4.50 8.70
C THR A 573 -23.06 5.41 8.57
N VAL A 574 -21.94 5.00 9.17
CA VAL A 574 -20.85 5.93 9.53
C VAL A 574 -19.51 5.41 9.03
N ALA A 575 -18.58 6.33 8.80
CA ALA A 575 -17.22 6.00 8.40
C ALA A 575 -16.32 5.79 9.63
N ASP A 576 -15.31 4.91 9.53
CA ASP A 576 -14.33 4.70 10.59
C ASP A 576 -13.17 5.69 10.46
N PHE A 577 -13.04 6.58 11.43
CA PHE A 577 -12.05 7.64 11.42
C PHE A 577 -10.62 7.13 11.53
N ALA A 578 -10.38 6.03 12.26
CA ALA A 578 -9.07 5.40 12.36
C ALA A 578 -8.69 4.73 11.04
N GLU A 579 -9.62 4.04 10.39
CA GLU A 579 -9.39 3.42 9.07
C GLU A 579 -9.14 4.46 7.98
N ILE A 580 -9.92 5.55 7.95
CA ILE A 580 -9.71 6.69 7.04
C ILE A 580 -8.35 7.36 7.29
N GLY A 581 -7.94 7.45 8.55
CA GLY A 581 -6.63 7.99 8.95
C GLY A 581 -5.49 7.10 8.48
N LYS A 582 -5.63 5.78 8.66
CA LYS A 582 -4.67 4.78 8.17
C LYS A 582 -4.48 4.86 6.66
N LEU A 583 -5.56 4.92 5.89
CA LEU A 583 -5.50 5.11 4.43
C LEU A 583 -4.79 6.42 4.04
N ALA A 584 -4.94 7.49 4.83
CA ALA A 584 -4.21 8.73 4.59
C ALA A 584 -2.71 8.59 4.92
N GLY A 585 -2.37 7.88 6.00
CA GLY A 585 -0.99 7.62 6.38
C GLY A 585 -0.26 6.74 5.37
N GLU A 586 -0.95 5.77 4.74
CA GLU A 586 -0.42 4.98 3.63
C GLU A 586 -0.07 5.88 2.43
N LYS A 587 -0.94 6.84 2.08
CA LYS A 587 -0.64 7.84 1.03
C LYS A 587 0.53 8.74 1.41
N ALA A 588 0.62 9.15 2.67
CA ALA A 588 1.75 9.93 3.16
C ALA A 588 3.07 9.15 3.07
N ALA A 589 3.07 7.86 3.45
CA ALA A 589 4.23 6.99 3.31
C ALA A 589 4.70 6.91 1.85
N LEU A 590 3.77 6.76 0.90
CA LEU A 590 4.07 6.72 -0.53
C LEU A 590 4.69 8.03 -1.03
N ILE A 591 4.19 9.18 -0.57
CA ILE A 591 4.75 10.49 -0.91
C ILE A 591 6.17 10.63 -0.35
N LEU A 592 6.39 10.24 0.91
CA LEU A 592 7.71 10.26 1.54
C LEU A 592 8.70 9.30 0.87
N GLN A 593 8.21 8.26 0.18
CA GLN A 593 8.99 7.34 -0.64
C GLN A 593 9.19 7.80 -2.10
N GLY A 594 8.69 8.99 -2.46
CA GLY A 594 8.93 9.64 -3.76
C GLY A 594 7.75 9.65 -4.73
N ALA A 595 6.56 9.21 -4.34
CA ALA A 595 5.35 9.42 -5.14
C ALA A 595 4.93 10.90 -5.12
N THR A 596 4.27 11.36 -6.18
CA THR A 596 3.63 12.69 -6.18
C THR A 596 2.16 12.57 -5.80
N PRO A 597 1.53 13.59 -5.18
CA PRO A 597 0.09 13.56 -4.89
C PRO A 597 -0.78 13.28 -6.13
N GLN A 598 -0.38 13.78 -7.30
CA GLN A 598 -1.07 13.58 -8.58
C GLN A 598 -1.00 12.13 -9.09
N SER A 599 0.00 11.38 -8.62
CA SER A 599 0.17 9.96 -8.92
C SER A 599 -0.56 9.06 -7.94
N LEU A 600 -1.41 9.60 -7.07
CA LEU A 600 -2.17 8.86 -6.06
C LEU A 600 -3.66 9.20 -6.18
N GLU A 601 -4.51 8.22 -5.92
CA GLU A 601 -5.96 8.42 -5.89
C GLU A 601 -6.40 8.89 -4.51
N THR A 602 -7.49 9.64 -4.50
CA THR A 602 -8.26 9.94 -3.29
C THR A 602 -9.34 8.87 -3.12
N ASN A 603 -9.29 8.15 -2.00
CA ASN A 603 -10.18 7.02 -1.72
C ASN A 603 -11.04 7.28 -0.47
N THR A 604 -12.10 6.51 -0.30
CA THR A 604 -12.87 6.41 0.96
C THR A 604 -12.67 5.00 1.51
N VAL A 605 -13.09 4.75 2.76
CA VAL A 605 -13.14 3.37 3.29
C VAL A 605 -14.08 2.51 2.46
N ALA A 606 -13.73 1.23 2.29
CA ALA A 606 -14.46 0.34 1.38
C ALA A 606 -15.92 0.15 1.80
N ARG A 607 -16.23 0.21 3.11
CA ARG A 607 -17.59 0.08 3.62
C ARG A 607 -17.84 0.96 4.85
N PRO A 608 -18.97 1.67 4.90
CA PRO A 608 -19.44 2.28 6.14
C PRO A 608 -20.00 1.22 7.09
N PHE A 609 -20.03 1.54 8.38
CA PHE A 609 -20.55 0.69 9.43
C PHE A 609 -21.93 1.15 9.88
N ILE A 610 -22.85 0.20 10.06
CA ILE A 610 -24.17 0.47 10.63
C ILE A 610 -24.11 0.28 12.14
N TYR A 611 -24.40 1.33 12.90
CA TYR A 611 -24.59 1.28 14.35
C TYR A 611 -26.05 1.55 14.67
N ILE A 612 -26.61 0.78 15.60
CA ILE A 612 -28.00 0.93 16.04
C ILE A 612 -28.03 1.07 17.56
N ASN A 613 -28.77 2.04 18.07
CA ASN A 613 -29.00 2.20 19.50
C ASN A 613 -30.32 1.54 19.90
N GLU A 614 -30.22 0.37 20.53
CA GLU A 614 -31.37 -0.42 20.98
C GLU A 614 -32.13 0.27 22.11
N THR A 615 -31.43 0.98 23.00
CA THR A 615 -32.08 1.77 24.05
C THR A 615 -32.96 2.88 23.46
N THR A 616 -32.46 3.60 22.46
CA THR A 616 -33.25 4.63 21.76
C THR A 616 -34.41 4.00 20.97
N ALA A 617 -34.18 2.88 20.28
CA ALA A 617 -35.24 2.16 19.57
C ALA A 617 -36.39 1.77 20.52
N ARG A 618 -36.08 1.18 21.68
CA ARG A 618 -37.06 0.83 22.72
C ARG A 618 -37.81 2.05 23.24
N ALA A 619 -37.10 3.15 23.52
CA ALA A 619 -37.71 4.39 24.01
C ALA A 619 -38.69 5.03 23.00
N LEU A 620 -38.43 4.82 21.70
CA LEU A 620 -39.28 5.27 20.59
C LEU A 620 -40.37 4.25 20.21
N GLY A 621 -40.37 3.05 20.79
CA GLY A 621 -41.29 1.96 20.42
C GLY A 621 -41.00 1.35 19.04
N ILE A 622 -39.77 1.47 18.55
CA ILE A 622 -39.33 0.97 17.24
C ILE A 622 -38.82 -0.48 17.39
N THR A 623 -39.34 -1.37 16.56
CA THR A 623 -38.83 -2.75 16.43
C THR A 623 -37.72 -2.78 15.39
N ILE A 624 -36.53 -3.25 15.76
CA ILE A 624 -35.39 -3.36 14.84
C ILE A 624 -35.58 -4.58 13.93
N PRO A 625 -35.64 -4.42 12.59
CA PRO A 625 -35.76 -5.54 11.66
C PRO A 625 -34.57 -6.51 11.75
N GLN A 626 -34.84 -7.82 11.57
CA GLN A 626 -33.79 -8.84 11.57
C GLN A 626 -32.73 -8.62 10.48
N THR A 627 -33.14 -8.04 9.34
CA THR A 627 -32.25 -7.65 8.24
C THR A 627 -31.20 -6.63 8.69
N LEU A 628 -31.60 -5.65 9.49
CA LEU A 628 -30.68 -4.65 10.06
C LEU A 628 -29.80 -5.23 11.15
N LEU A 629 -30.34 -6.08 12.04
CA LEU A 629 -29.52 -6.75 13.07
C LEU A 629 -28.36 -7.55 12.46
N THR A 630 -28.58 -8.16 11.31
CA THR A 630 -27.56 -8.98 10.62
C THR A 630 -26.50 -8.12 9.91
N ARG A 631 -26.87 -6.91 9.49
CA ARG A 631 -25.98 -5.95 8.80
C ARG A 631 -25.26 -5.00 9.77
N ALA A 632 -25.77 -4.83 10.97
CA ALA A 632 -25.22 -3.95 11.98
C ALA A 632 -23.82 -4.39 12.40
N LYS A 633 -22.89 -3.45 12.41
CA LYS A 633 -21.56 -3.65 12.99
C LYS A 633 -21.67 -3.85 14.50
N GLU A 634 -22.54 -3.08 15.14
CA GLU A 634 -22.75 -3.12 16.58
C GLU A 634 -24.17 -2.66 16.94
N ILE A 635 -24.73 -3.30 17.96
CA ILE A 635 -25.98 -2.91 18.61
C ILE A 635 -25.63 -2.36 20.00
N ILE A 636 -25.84 -1.05 20.19
CA ILE A 636 -25.59 -0.36 21.44
C ILE A 636 -26.78 -0.59 22.36
N LYS A 637 -26.51 -1.14 23.55
CA LYS A 637 -27.55 -1.61 24.48
C LYS A 637 -27.97 -0.58 25.49
#